data_AF-A0A2E9U439-F1
#
_entry.id   AF-A0A2E9U439-F1
#
_cell.length_a   1.000
_cell.length_b   1.000
_cell.length_c   1.000
_cell.angle_alpha   90.00
_cell.angle_beta   90.00
_cell.angle_gamma   90.00
#
_symmetry.space_group_name_H-M   'P 1'
#
loop_
_entity.id
_entity.type
_entity.pdbx_description
1 polymer ?
#
loop_
_entity_poly.entity_id
_entity_poly.type
_entity_poly.pdbx_seq_one_letter_code
_entity_poly.pdbx_strand_id
1 'polypeptide(L)'
;MITPFGRLTLFIASPHEPIRKSLSKYIQLFIGPKIPHRFTEEDAITLTCIEDLYDRLDSLKHQDLFNTLCLLDCTNTNDSIINDKEKQILILRYPEVYWVFLENNPKGGSKEQREIHYVDVGALHEFISLLHRHLYGFRAWFDPTGLRQGMRRKLLSKEDESKEDKPVSNHSASFTSQAIAGMLLKRAQNIKNGSPAFQEGIHAALLALEAWLILRGKTLAMGLDALDILYSMEAAVECSFVGASTNLPVDRRIKELESLIDILNPYKGNEVSVKLEKLSQDVNFPNFLSKKIKYNCARKCLIFIGVMEEAERNELVELSVDEKYKQTVETLFQRSQNNTPKGVAAVIEEEETFILLNGYTLYSYGYDTYVIPSLKEMKNILGFKFNNGKGATNISPEGTKIDVILEDLDLRFGDAKEADLQYFEIDIKNNFWTGVNNRADHFPKINSSIIRIFLSSVSISSLLKERKKSFLSVVKPYGGVFDNDLWKPLKAGYAKNKRESETSPQFPPHVRDRLFFNFSIPEETNNSKDYNSGSPWFRQKYNALIEITNDLRKIYQNHDQFDEEEEALIHLRNYQLRLRKPSIRAFEESDSNFAVIPKSSLSKINGCFGYCLTWYLNKSIESFRNQFVFISAWLILFSFIYQISPLPEFNDFWEAFLFSSLNFLQLPPPLPKSIEHSVGWFRFMVLFEGIVAFFHLGIFISYLYQKISRK
;
A
#
# COMPACT_ATOMS: atom_id res chain seq x y z
N MET A 1 12.81 -34.42 6.77
CA MET A 1 13.06 -33.12 6.10
C MET A 1 11.86 -32.25 6.43
N ILE A 2 12.06 -31.20 7.23
CA ILE A 2 11.00 -30.24 7.54
C ILE A 2 11.04 -29.24 6.39
N THR A 3 9.97 -29.18 5.60
CA THR A 3 9.80 -28.14 4.58
C THR A 3 9.30 -26.88 5.29
N PRO A 4 9.82 -25.67 4.97
CA PRO A 4 9.53 -24.46 5.73
C PRO A 4 8.05 -24.08 5.71
N PHE A 5 7.30 -24.56 4.71
CA PHE A 5 5.92 -24.14 4.45
C PHE A 5 4.94 -25.33 4.36
N GLY A 6 5.35 -26.54 4.75
CA GLY A 6 4.47 -27.72 4.70
C GLY A 6 4.60 -28.58 3.43
N ARG A 7 3.64 -29.49 3.22
CA ARG A 7 3.71 -30.49 2.14
C ARG A 7 3.36 -29.87 0.79
N LEU A 8 4.17 -30.17 -0.22
CA LEU A 8 3.92 -29.78 -1.61
C LEU A 8 2.64 -30.45 -2.14
N THR A 9 1.80 -29.69 -2.82
CA THR A 9 0.71 -30.20 -3.67
C THR A 9 1.14 -30.08 -5.12
N LEU A 10 1.05 -31.15 -5.90
CA LEU A 10 1.50 -31.14 -7.29
C LEU A 10 0.32 -31.40 -8.23
N PHE A 11 0.11 -30.53 -9.21
CA PHE A 11 -0.80 -30.78 -10.33
C PHE A 11 -0.01 -30.95 -11.62
N ILE A 12 -0.49 -31.88 -12.46
CA ILE A 12 -0.06 -32.00 -13.85
C ILE A 12 -1.28 -31.70 -14.70
N ALA A 13 -1.19 -30.69 -15.54
CA ALA A 13 -2.28 -30.27 -16.39
C ALA A 13 -1.81 -30.40 -17.85
N SER A 14 -2.35 -31.38 -18.58
CA SER A 14 -1.99 -31.59 -19.99
C SER A 14 -3.22 -31.82 -20.86
N PRO A 15 -3.29 -31.22 -22.06
CA PRO A 15 -4.36 -31.50 -23.02
C PRO A 15 -4.26 -32.92 -23.61
N HIS A 16 -3.14 -33.62 -23.41
CA HIS A 16 -2.88 -34.93 -23.99
C HIS A 16 -2.82 -36.02 -22.91
N GLU A 17 -3.83 -36.90 -22.90
CA GLU A 17 -3.91 -38.00 -21.93
C GLU A 17 -2.65 -38.89 -21.90
N PRO A 18 -2.00 -39.26 -23.03
CA PRO A 18 -0.78 -40.06 -23.01
C PRO A 18 0.41 -39.35 -22.33
N ILE A 19 0.57 -38.04 -22.57
CA ILE A 19 1.62 -37.23 -21.95
C ILE A 19 1.36 -37.15 -20.45
N ARG A 20 0.13 -36.81 -20.05
CA ARG A 20 -0.30 -36.81 -18.64
C ARG A 20 0.03 -38.12 -17.93
N LYS A 21 -0.36 -39.28 -18.50
CA LYS A 21 -0.09 -40.60 -17.91
C LYS A 21 1.41 -40.87 -17.79
N SER A 22 2.18 -40.49 -18.82
CA SER A 22 3.63 -40.67 -18.84
C SER A 22 4.33 -39.79 -17.80
N LEU A 23 3.93 -38.52 -17.69
CA LEU A 23 4.44 -37.57 -16.69
C LEU A 23 4.07 -38.02 -15.27
N SER A 24 2.83 -38.46 -15.04
CA SER A 24 2.38 -38.99 -13.75
C SER A 24 3.25 -40.16 -13.31
N LYS A 25 3.48 -41.14 -14.21
CA LYS A 25 4.34 -42.29 -13.93
C LYS A 25 5.81 -41.89 -13.71
N TYR A 26 6.32 -40.95 -14.50
CA TYR A 26 7.67 -40.40 -14.33
C TYR A 26 7.82 -39.75 -12.96
N ILE A 27 6.88 -38.90 -12.57
CA ILE A 27 6.84 -38.23 -11.27
C ILE A 27 6.80 -39.26 -10.15
N GLN A 28 5.90 -40.24 -10.19
CA GLN A 28 5.83 -41.31 -9.18
C GLN A 28 7.15 -42.10 -9.05
N LEU A 29 7.82 -42.42 -10.17
CA LEU A 29 9.07 -43.18 -10.18
C LEU A 29 10.26 -42.38 -9.65
N PHE A 30 10.42 -41.13 -10.07
CA PHE A 30 11.64 -40.36 -9.80
C PHE A 30 11.57 -39.50 -8.54
N ILE A 31 10.39 -39.01 -8.18
CA ILE A 31 10.19 -38.22 -6.96
C ILE A 31 10.10 -39.17 -5.76
N GLY A 32 9.45 -40.32 -5.94
CA GLY A 32 9.41 -41.43 -4.99
C GLY A 32 8.96 -41.04 -3.57
N PRO A 33 9.18 -41.91 -2.57
CA PRO A 33 8.87 -41.61 -1.16
C PRO A 33 9.81 -40.58 -0.52
N LYS A 34 10.87 -40.15 -1.23
CA LYS A 34 11.93 -39.29 -0.67
C LYS A 34 11.51 -37.82 -0.59
N ILE A 35 10.56 -37.40 -1.42
CA ILE A 35 10.06 -36.04 -1.47
C ILE A 35 8.66 -36.03 -0.84
N PRO A 36 8.43 -35.27 0.24
CA PRO A 36 7.11 -35.18 0.86
C PRO A 36 6.17 -34.37 -0.04
N HIS A 37 5.28 -35.05 -0.75
CA HIS A 37 4.30 -34.44 -1.64
C HIS A 37 2.92 -35.10 -1.50
N ARG A 38 1.87 -34.37 -1.87
CA ARG A 38 0.52 -34.87 -2.13
C ARG A 38 0.36 -34.90 -3.65
N PHE A 39 0.53 -36.08 -4.23
CA PHE A 39 0.21 -36.34 -5.63
C PHE A 39 -0.50 -37.69 -5.68
N THR A 40 -1.73 -37.68 -6.14
CA THR A 40 -2.45 -38.88 -6.55
C THR A 40 -2.62 -38.86 -8.07
N GLU A 41 -3.02 -39.99 -8.66
CA GLU A 41 -3.36 -39.98 -10.10
C GLU A 41 -4.52 -39.03 -10.44
N GLU A 42 -5.36 -38.69 -9.46
CA GLU A 42 -6.45 -37.70 -9.60
C GLU A 42 -5.94 -36.26 -9.71
N ASP A 43 -4.73 -35.97 -9.21
CA ASP A 43 -4.10 -34.66 -9.35
C ASP A 43 -3.42 -34.47 -10.72
N ALA A 44 -3.38 -35.53 -11.54
CA ALA A 44 -3.05 -35.43 -12.95
C ALA A 44 -4.34 -35.16 -13.75
N ILE A 45 -4.52 -33.92 -14.19
CA ILE A 45 -5.71 -33.44 -14.88
C ILE A 45 -5.47 -33.51 -16.39
N THR A 46 -6.33 -34.25 -17.11
CA THR A 46 -6.40 -34.09 -18.57
C THR A 46 -7.18 -32.81 -18.80
N LEU A 47 -6.53 -31.76 -19.28
CA LEU A 47 -7.17 -30.48 -19.60
C LEU A 47 -8.05 -30.65 -20.83
N THR A 48 -9.30 -31.08 -20.61
CA THR A 48 -10.33 -31.01 -21.65
C THR A 48 -10.83 -29.58 -21.81
N CYS A 49 -10.90 -28.86 -20.68
CA CYS A 49 -11.19 -27.45 -20.58
C CYS A 49 -10.38 -26.82 -19.43
N ILE A 50 -10.22 -25.50 -19.42
CA ILE A 50 -9.45 -24.81 -18.36
C ILE A 50 -10.24 -24.74 -17.05
N GLU A 51 -11.56 -24.86 -17.13
CA GLU A 51 -12.50 -24.87 -16.03
C GLU A 51 -12.24 -26.02 -15.05
N ASP A 52 -11.85 -27.20 -15.53
CA ASP A 52 -11.48 -28.34 -14.68
C ASP A 52 -10.34 -27.97 -13.71
N LEU A 53 -9.36 -27.19 -14.18
CA LEU A 53 -8.25 -26.73 -13.36
C LEU A 53 -8.70 -25.62 -12.40
N TYR A 54 -9.61 -24.74 -12.82
CA TYR A 54 -10.20 -23.72 -11.93
C TYR A 54 -10.96 -24.35 -10.77
N ASP A 55 -11.82 -25.32 -11.04
CA ASP A 55 -12.60 -26.01 -10.01
C ASP A 55 -11.68 -26.73 -9.02
N ARG A 56 -10.61 -27.36 -9.52
CA ARG A 56 -9.65 -28.01 -8.65
C ARG A 56 -8.89 -27.01 -7.77
N LEU A 57 -8.39 -25.92 -8.33
CA LEU A 57 -7.67 -24.89 -7.56
C LEU A 57 -8.59 -24.16 -6.58
N ASP A 58 -9.83 -23.84 -6.96
CA ASP A 58 -10.80 -23.20 -6.07
C ASP A 58 -11.24 -24.09 -4.91
N SER A 59 -11.13 -25.42 -5.06
CA SER A 59 -11.42 -26.38 -3.99
C SER A 59 -10.34 -26.47 -2.91
N LEU A 60 -9.13 -25.96 -3.19
CA LEU A 60 -8.01 -26.02 -2.27
C LEU A 60 -8.11 -24.94 -1.19
N LYS A 61 -7.64 -25.28 0.01
CA LYS A 61 -7.44 -24.30 1.08
C LYS A 61 -6.30 -23.35 0.71
N HIS A 62 -6.32 -22.14 1.28
CA HIS A 62 -5.30 -21.12 1.05
C HIS A 62 -3.86 -21.63 1.29
N GLN A 63 -3.64 -22.37 2.37
CA GLN A 63 -2.35 -22.98 2.68
C GLN A 63 -1.91 -24.05 1.67
N ASP A 64 -2.86 -24.80 1.11
CA ASP A 64 -2.56 -25.83 0.11
C ASP A 64 -2.21 -25.16 -1.25
N LEU A 65 -2.90 -24.08 -1.62
CA LEU A 65 -2.60 -23.29 -2.81
C LEU A 65 -1.18 -22.70 -2.77
N PHE A 66 -0.76 -22.20 -1.61
CA PHE A 66 0.60 -21.69 -1.41
C PHE A 66 1.68 -22.74 -1.63
N ASN A 67 1.37 -23.99 -1.31
CA ASN A 67 2.26 -25.12 -1.52
C ASN A 67 2.03 -25.82 -2.86
N THR A 68 1.22 -25.25 -3.75
CA THR A 68 0.88 -25.86 -5.02
C THR A 68 1.90 -25.51 -6.09
N LEU A 69 2.42 -26.53 -6.76
CA LEU A 69 3.15 -26.44 -8.02
C LEU A 69 2.26 -27.02 -9.12
N CYS A 70 2.05 -26.29 -10.21
CA CYS A 70 1.31 -26.78 -11.37
C CYS A 70 2.24 -26.88 -12.58
N LEU A 71 2.44 -28.10 -13.09
CA LEU A 71 3.11 -28.37 -14.35
C LEU A 71 2.08 -28.33 -15.48
N LEU A 72 2.13 -27.27 -16.28
CA LEU A 72 1.23 -27.02 -17.40
C LEU A 72 1.91 -27.38 -18.72
N ASP A 73 1.36 -28.36 -19.42
CA ASP A 73 1.84 -28.78 -20.74
C ASP A 73 1.45 -27.78 -21.82
N CYS A 74 2.46 -27.13 -22.39
CA CYS A 74 2.35 -26.13 -23.45
C CYS A 74 3.00 -26.60 -24.75
N THR A 75 3.23 -27.91 -24.92
CA THR A 75 3.96 -28.46 -26.08
C THR A 75 3.20 -28.32 -27.40
N ASN A 76 1.87 -28.21 -27.35
CA ASN A 76 1.00 -28.07 -28.52
C ASN A 76 0.75 -26.60 -28.94
N THR A 77 1.21 -25.63 -28.15
CA THR A 77 1.03 -24.22 -28.52
C THR A 77 2.23 -23.72 -29.32
N ASN A 78 2.01 -23.36 -30.59
CA ASN A 78 3.02 -22.68 -31.41
C ASN A 78 3.40 -21.31 -30.83
N ASP A 79 2.50 -20.72 -30.04
CA ASP A 79 2.71 -19.46 -29.34
C ASP A 79 3.28 -19.67 -27.95
N SER A 80 4.21 -18.80 -27.55
CA SER A 80 4.68 -18.75 -26.16
C SER A 80 3.50 -18.57 -25.22
N ILE A 81 3.54 -19.17 -24.03
CA ILE A 81 2.48 -19.00 -23.01
C ILE A 81 2.15 -17.53 -22.72
N ILE A 82 3.13 -16.65 -22.83
CA ILE A 82 2.99 -15.21 -22.62
C ILE A 82 2.14 -14.53 -23.71
N ASN A 83 1.70 -15.24 -24.75
CA ASN A 83 0.82 -14.73 -25.80
C ASN A 83 -0.59 -15.35 -25.72
N ASP A 84 -0.73 -16.52 -25.07
CA ASP A 84 -1.99 -17.20 -24.84
C ASP A 84 -2.80 -16.50 -23.75
N LYS A 85 -3.98 -16.00 -24.12
CA LYS A 85 -4.83 -15.19 -23.24
C LYS A 85 -5.44 -16.01 -22.11
N GLU A 86 -5.82 -17.26 -22.35
CA GLU A 86 -6.47 -18.11 -21.33
C GLU A 86 -5.47 -18.48 -20.24
N LYS A 87 -4.25 -18.84 -20.64
CA LYS A 87 -3.16 -19.14 -19.69
C LYS A 87 -2.74 -17.90 -18.90
N GLN A 88 -2.74 -16.71 -19.50
CA GLN A 88 -2.50 -15.46 -18.78
C GLN A 88 -3.57 -15.21 -17.71
N ILE A 89 -4.85 -15.41 -18.03
CA ILE A 89 -5.97 -15.27 -17.10
C ILE A 89 -5.79 -16.25 -15.92
N LEU A 90 -5.44 -17.51 -16.21
CA LEU A 90 -5.18 -18.53 -15.19
C LEU A 90 -4.06 -18.10 -14.23
N ILE A 91 -2.91 -17.69 -14.76
CA ILE A 91 -1.74 -17.33 -13.94
C ILE A 91 -2.00 -16.09 -13.09
N LEU A 92 -2.70 -15.09 -13.64
CA LEU A 92 -3.07 -13.88 -12.91
C LEU A 92 -4.15 -14.14 -11.84
N ARG A 93 -5.00 -15.15 -12.01
CA ARG A 93 -6.05 -15.53 -11.04
C ARG A 93 -5.50 -16.26 -9.81
N TYR A 94 -4.38 -16.96 -9.95
CA TYR A 94 -3.75 -17.72 -8.85
C TYR A 94 -2.28 -17.29 -8.67
N PRO A 95 -2.04 -16.10 -8.10
CA PRO A 95 -0.68 -15.60 -7.87
C PRO A 95 0.13 -16.46 -6.89
N GLU A 96 -0.53 -17.23 -6.04
CA GLU A 96 0.13 -18.11 -5.08
C GLU A 96 0.69 -19.42 -5.67
N VAL A 97 0.20 -19.86 -6.83
CA VAL A 97 0.61 -21.13 -7.44
C VAL A 97 1.96 -20.96 -8.15
N TYR A 98 2.87 -21.92 -7.95
CA TYR A 98 4.09 -22.00 -8.73
C TYR A 98 3.82 -22.68 -10.06
N TRP A 99 3.75 -21.86 -11.11
CA TRP A 99 3.54 -22.32 -12.48
C TRP A 99 4.85 -22.76 -13.14
N VAL A 100 4.87 -23.98 -13.69
CA VAL A 100 5.95 -24.51 -14.52
C VAL A 100 5.37 -24.95 -15.86
N PHE A 101 5.99 -24.54 -16.95
CA PHE A 101 5.53 -24.72 -18.32
C PHE A 101 6.41 -25.74 -19.03
N LEU A 102 5.82 -26.82 -19.51
CA LEU A 102 6.50 -27.80 -20.36
C LEU A 102 6.38 -27.35 -21.82
N GLU A 103 7.48 -26.94 -22.43
CA GLU A 103 7.52 -26.40 -23.80
C GLU A 103 8.59 -27.10 -24.65
N ASN A 104 8.42 -27.09 -25.97
CA ASN A 104 9.49 -27.49 -26.90
C ASN A 104 10.37 -26.26 -27.18
N ASN A 105 11.62 -26.26 -26.70
CA ASN A 105 12.56 -25.14 -26.89
C ASN A 105 11.97 -23.79 -26.42
N PRO A 106 11.86 -23.55 -25.10
CA PRO A 106 11.23 -22.36 -24.54
C PRO A 106 11.95 -21.06 -24.98
N LYS A 107 11.30 -20.28 -25.83
CA LYS A 107 11.84 -19.00 -26.37
C LYS A 107 11.28 -17.76 -25.68
N GLY A 108 10.22 -17.91 -24.89
CA GLY A 108 9.55 -16.81 -24.20
C GLY A 108 10.29 -16.31 -22.96
N GLY A 109 9.96 -15.09 -22.52
CA GLY A 109 10.29 -14.57 -21.20
C GLY A 109 11.71 -14.04 -21.02
N SER A 110 12.01 -13.56 -19.81
CA SER A 110 13.38 -13.25 -19.39
C SER A 110 14.18 -14.54 -19.16
N LYS A 111 15.51 -14.42 -19.01
CA LYS A 111 16.36 -15.58 -18.67
C LYS A 111 15.91 -16.24 -17.37
N GLU A 112 15.67 -15.41 -16.37
CA GLU A 112 15.20 -15.80 -15.04
C GLU A 112 13.83 -16.49 -15.11
N GLN A 113 12.93 -15.99 -15.96
CA GLN A 113 11.65 -16.65 -16.19
C GLN A 113 11.84 -18.04 -16.79
N ARG A 114 12.69 -18.19 -17.81
CA ARG A 114 12.98 -19.50 -18.43
C ARG A 114 13.55 -20.49 -17.44
N GLU A 115 14.52 -20.08 -16.64
CA GLU A 115 15.18 -20.96 -15.66
C GLU A 115 14.26 -21.42 -14.53
N ILE A 116 13.20 -20.66 -14.22
CA ILE A 116 12.35 -20.91 -13.06
C ILE A 116 10.99 -21.46 -13.46
N HIS A 117 10.46 -21.06 -14.61
CA HIS A 117 9.09 -21.39 -15.00
C HIS A 117 9.01 -22.29 -16.22
N TYR A 118 10.11 -22.63 -16.90
CA TYR A 118 10.03 -23.41 -18.13
C TYR A 118 10.89 -24.67 -18.00
N VAL A 119 10.38 -25.77 -18.57
CA VAL A 119 11.09 -27.04 -18.70
C VAL A 119 10.99 -27.44 -20.17
N ASP A 120 12.14 -27.69 -20.78
CA ASP A 120 12.17 -28.26 -22.12
C ASP A 120 11.75 -29.73 -22.05
N VAL A 121 10.91 -30.19 -22.98
CA VAL A 121 10.53 -31.60 -23.11
C VAL A 121 11.74 -32.52 -23.20
N GLY A 122 12.79 -32.11 -23.91
CA GLY A 122 14.06 -32.82 -24.01
C GLY A 122 14.88 -32.85 -22.72
N ALA A 123 14.55 -31.99 -21.75
CA ALA A 123 15.25 -31.83 -20.48
C ALA A 123 14.32 -32.03 -19.26
N LEU A 124 13.34 -32.94 -19.35
CA LEU A 124 12.34 -33.17 -18.30
C LEU A 124 12.93 -33.43 -16.89
N HIS A 125 14.17 -33.92 -16.79
CA HIS A 125 14.86 -34.09 -15.51
C HIS A 125 15.09 -32.77 -14.75
N GLU A 126 15.15 -31.63 -15.44
CA GLU A 126 15.25 -30.29 -14.84
C GLU A 126 14.02 -29.95 -13.98
N PHE A 127 12.85 -30.53 -14.30
CA PHE A 127 11.65 -30.40 -13.48
C PHE A 127 11.87 -30.85 -12.03
N ILE A 128 12.69 -31.88 -11.81
CA ILE A 128 13.02 -32.37 -10.46
C ILE A 128 13.77 -31.30 -9.68
N SER A 129 14.64 -30.53 -10.35
CA SER A 129 15.35 -29.41 -9.72
C SER A 129 14.39 -28.29 -9.31
N LEU A 130 13.40 -27.95 -10.14
CA LEU A 130 12.37 -26.96 -9.82
C LEU A 130 11.47 -27.42 -8.67
N LEU A 131 11.09 -28.69 -8.66
CA LEU A 131 10.33 -29.31 -7.57
C LEU A 131 11.10 -29.24 -6.25
N HIS A 132 12.37 -29.60 -6.27
CA HIS A 132 13.25 -29.45 -5.12
C HIS A 132 13.32 -28.00 -4.67
N ARG A 133 13.52 -27.06 -5.60
CA ARG A 133 13.58 -25.64 -5.29
C ARG A 133 12.33 -25.16 -4.53
N HIS A 134 11.14 -25.54 -5.00
CA HIS A 134 9.88 -25.23 -4.31
C HIS A 134 9.80 -25.87 -2.92
N LEU A 135 10.26 -27.11 -2.76
CA LEU A 135 10.31 -27.78 -1.44
C LEU A 135 11.26 -27.08 -0.46
N TYR A 136 12.35 -26.49 -0.97
CA TYR A 136 13.29 -25.70 -0.18
C TYR A 136 12.86 -24.24 0.01
N GLY A 137 11.65 -23.88 -0.39
CA GLY A 137 11.01 -22.64 0.02
C GLY A 137 10.88 -21.57 -1.06
N PHE A 138 11.21 -21.84 -2.33
CA PHE A 138 10.84 -20.91 -3.41
C PHE A 138 9.31 -20.74 -3.45
N ARG A 139 8.83 -19.49 -3.52
CA ARG A 139 7.40 -19.17 -3.60
C ARG A 139 7.16 -18.09 -4.64
N ALA A 140 6.06 -18.21 -5.38
CA ALA A 140 5.68 -17.26 -6.42
C ALA A 140 4.87 -16.05 -5.89
N TRP A 141 4.60 -15.94 -4.58
CA TRP A 141 3.71 -14.93 -3.99
C TRP A 141 3.97 -13.50 -4.44
N PHE A 142 5.23 -13.10 -4.50
CA PHE A 142 5.61 -11.71 -4.77
C PHE A 142 6.29 -11.56 -6.14
N ASP A 143 5.86 -12.39 -7.08
CA ASP A 143 6.29 -12.43 -8.49
C ASP A 143 7.82 -12.29 -8.65
N PRO A 144 8.64 -13.13 -8.00
CA PRO A 144 10.09 -12.95 -7.96
C PRO A 144 10.77 -12.87 -9.34
N THR A 145 10.13 -13.40 -10.38
CA THR A 145 10.63 -13.43 -11.76
C THR A 145 9.97 -12.39 -12.68
N GLY A 146 9.04 -11.58 -12.15
CA GLY A 146 8.25 -10.64 -12.92
C GLY A 146 7.35 -11.29 -13.97
N LEU A 147 7.04 -12.59 -13.84
CA LEU A 147 6.21 -13.35 -14.78
C LEU A 147 4.81 -12.74 -14.87
N ARG A 148 4.15 -12.53 -13.73
CA ARG A 148 2.81 -11.94 -13.68
C ARG A 148 2.81 -10.49 -14.12
N GLN A 149 3.82 -9.71 -13.75
CA GLN A 149 3.98 -8.34 -14.21
C GLN A 149 4.12 -8.27 -15.74
N GLY A 150 4.90 -9.18 -16.33
CA GLY A 150 5.01 -9.33 -17.78
C GLY A 150 3.67 -9.63 -18.45
N MET A 151 2.92 -10.60 -17.90
CA MET A 151 1.58 -10.97 -18.40
C MET A 151 0.57 -9.83 -18.27
N ARG A 152 0.55 -9.15 -17.13
CA ARG A 152 -0.32 -8.00 -16.87
C ARG A 152 -0.05 -6.87 -17.87
N ARG A 153 1.22 -6.55 -18.14
CA ARG A 153 1.59 -5.53 -19.14
C ARG A 153 1.08 -5.89 -20.52
N LYS A 154 1.26 -7.13 -20.97
CA LYS A 154 0.78 -7.59 -22.27
C LYS A 154 -0.74 -7.57 -22.37
N LEU A 155 -1.44 -8.08 -21.35
CA LEU A 155 -2.90 -8.06 -21.29
C LEU A 155 -3.43 -6.64 -21.49
N LEU A 156 -2.80 -5.67 -20.83
CA LEU A 156 -3.22 -4.27 -20.85
C LEU A 156 -2.80 -3.54 -22.15
N SER A 157 -1.65 -3.86 -22.74
CA SER A 157 -1.24 -3.27 -24.03
C SER A 157 -2.22 -3.61 -25.16
N LYS A 158 -2.69 -4.87 -25.23
CA LYS A 158 -3.67 -5.32 -26.22
C LYS A 158 -5.01 -4.59 -26.09
N GLU A 159 -5.39 -4.21 -24.86
CA GLU A 159 -6.61 -3.44 -24.62
C GLU A 159 -6.53 -2.02 -25.17
N ASP A 160 -5.35 -1.39 -25.06
CA ASP A 160 -5.14 -0.01 -25.50
C ASP A 160 -5.04 0.06 -27.03
N GLU A 161 -4.41 -0.92 -27.70
CA GLU A 161 -4.36 -1.04 -29.17
C GLU A 161 -5.75 -1.16 -29.82
N SER A 162 -6.67 -1.91 -29.18
CA SER A 162 -8.02 -2.13 -29.73
C SER A 162 -8.93 -0.88 -29.79
N LYS A 163 -8.46 0.27 -29.28
CA LYS A 163 -9.28 1.48 -29.06
C LYS A 163 -8.90 2.68 -29.93
N GLU A 164 -7.86 2.60 -30.77
CA GLU A 164 -7.34 3.78 -31.49
C GLU A 164 -8.34 4.47 -32.43
N ASP A 165 -9.43 3.81 -32.84
CA ASP A 165 -10.41 4.36 -33.79
C ASP A 165 -11.70 4.93 -33.19
N LYS A 166 -11.95 4.84 -31.86
CA LYS A 166 -13.20 5.33 -31.26
C LYS A 166 -12.96 6.36 -30.16
N PRO A 167 -13.67 7.51 -30.17
CA PRO A 167 -13.53 8.53 -29.14
C PRO A 167 -13.72 7.93 -27.76
N VAL A 168 -12.79 8.28 -26.87
CA VAL A 168 -12.50 7.67 -25.57
C VAL A 168 -13.66 7.87 -24.57
N SER A 169 -14.75 7.12 -24.72
CA SER A 169 -15.89 7.15 -23.78
C SER A 169 -15.90 5.99 -22.77
N ASN A 170 -14.97 5.03 -22.88
CA ASN A 170 -14.98 3.86 -22.02
C ASN A 170 -14.11 4.08 -20.79
N HIS A 171 -14.76 4.55 -19.72
CA HIS A 171 -14.15 4.76 -18.42
C HIS A 171 -13.77 3.44 -17.70
N SER A 172 -14.30 2.29 -18.11
CA SER A 172 -14.08 1.01 -17.42
C SER A 172 -12.88 0.19 -17.96
N ALA A 173 -12.31 -0.68 -17.11
CA ALA A 173 -11.32 -1.67 -17.55
C ALA A 173 -11.95 -2.65 -18.57
N SER A 174 -11.15 -3.42 -19.32
CA SER A 174 -11.73 -4.46 -20.18
C SER A 174 -12.52 -5.48 -19.38
N PHE A 175 -13.44 -6.18 -20.04
CA PHE A 175 -14.18 -7.29 -19.44
C PHE A 175 -13.24 -8.37 -18.87
N THR A 176 -12.12 -8.67 -19.54
CA THR A 176 -11.14 -9.66 -19.06
C THR A 176 -10.46 -9.18 -17.78
N SER A 177 -9.99 -7.93 -17.74
CA SER A 177 -9.38 -7.36 -16.55
C SER A 177 -10.35 -7.27 -15.37
N GLN A 178 -11.62 -6.90 -15.63
CA GLN A 178 -12.69 -6.95 -14.62
C GLN A 178 -12.97 -8.37 -14.14
N ALA A 179 -13.04 -9.36 -15.03
CA ALA A 179 -13.28 -10.75 -14.64
C ALA A 179 -12.18 -11.27 -13.71
N ILE A 180 -10.91 -11.08 -14.06
CA ILE A 180 -9.78 -11.50 -13.21
C ILE A 180 -9.83 -10.79 -11.86
N ALA A 181 -9.97 -9.46 -11.86
CA ALA A 181 -10.03 -8.68 -10.62
C ALA A 181 -11.20 -9.10 -9.74
N GLY A 182 -12.38 -9.36 -10.32
CA GLY A 182 -13.57 -9.79 -9.56
C GLY A 182 -13.37 -11.14 -8.88
N MET A 183 -12.65 -12.05 -9.53
CA MET A 183 -12.30 -13.35 -8.95
C MET A 183 -11.30 -13.22 -7.80
N LEU A 184 -10.26 -12.40 -7.98
CA LEU A 184 -9.28 -12.10 -6.94
C LEU A 184 -9.97 -11.45 -5.71
N LEU A 185 -10.84 -10.47 -5.94
CA LEU A 185 -11.59 -9.79 -4.88
C LEU A 185 -12.57 -10.73 -4.16
N LYS A 186 -13.27 -11.60 -4.90
CA LYS A 186 -14.14 -12.61 -4.28
C LYS A 186 -13.36 -13.53 -3.34
N ARG A 187 -12.17 -13.98 -3.76
CA ARG A 187 -11.29 -14.81 -2.94
C ARG A 187 -10.77 -14.05 -1.72
N ALA A 188 -10.32 -12.81 -1.90
CA ALA A 188 -9.84 -11.96 -0.82
C ALA A 188 -10.96 -11.65 0.21
N GLN A 189 -12.19 -11.41 -0.25
CA GLN A 189 -13.34 -11.17 0.61
C GLN A 189 -13.73 -12.40 1.42
N ASN A 190 -13.67 -13.60 0.82
CA ASN A 190 -13.91 -14.85 1.54
C ASN A 190 -12.91 -15.03 2.70
N ILE A 191 -11.65 -14.66 2.48
CA ILE A 191 -10.62 -14.66 3.53
C ILE A 191 -10.92 -13.59 4.59
N LYS A 192 -11.20 -12.33 4.19
CA LYS A 192 -11.54 -11.21 5.09
C LYS A 192 -12.69 -11.56 6.03
N ASN A 193 -13.72 -12.25 5.53
CA ASN A 193 -14.89 -12.65 6.32
C ASN A 193 -14.62 -13.80 7.31
N GLY A 194 -13.53 -14.57 7.12
CA GLY A 194 -13.23 -15.77 7.89
C GLY A 194 -12.50 -15.56 9.23
N SER A 195 -12.28 -14.31 9.67
CA SER A 195 -11.34 -13.97 10.76
C SER A 195 -9.94 -14.54 10.49
N PRO A 196 -9.26 -14.01 9.47
CA PRO A 196 -8.10 -14.66 8.88
C PRO A 196 -6.94 -14.77 9.87
N ALA A 197 -6.23 -15.89 9.80
CA ALA A 197 -4.90 -16.00 10.41
C ALA A 197 -3.95 -14.98 9.75
N PHE A 198 -2.82 -14.68 10.41
CA PHE A 198 -1.83 -13.71 9.91
C PHE A 198 -1.46 -13.91 8.42
N GLN A 199 -1.14 -15.16 8.03
CA GLN A 199 -0.76 -15.52 6.67
C GLN A 199 -1.91 -15.32 5.67
N GLU A 200 -3.13 -15.64 6.10
CA GLU A 200 -4.34 -15.46 5.29
C GLU A 200 -4.63 -13.98 5.10
N GLY A 201 -4.39 -13.14 6.12
CA GLY A 201 -4.45 -11.69 6.01
C GLY A 201 -3.48 -11.13 4.97
N ILE A 202 -2.21 -11.58 4.98
CA ILE A 202 -1.23 -11.22 3.94
C ILE A 202 -1.70 -11.70 2.55
N HIS A 203 -2.24 -12.92 2.46
CA HIS A 203 -2.76 -13.45 1.19
C HIS A 203 -3.92 -12.62 0.65
N ALA A 204 -4.88 -12.26 1.50
CA ALA A 204 -6.01 -11.42 1.12
C ALA A 204 -5.56 -10.02 0.67
N ALA A 205 -4.59 -9.42 1.38
CA ALA A 205 -3.98 -8.15 0.98
C ALA A 205 -3.27 -8.26 -0.38
N LEU A 206 -2.51 -9.33 -0.61
CA LEU A 206 -1.87 -9.61 -1.91
C LEU A 206 -2.89 -9.75 -3.04
N LEU A 207 -3.96 -10.52 -2.85
CA LEU A 207 -5.01 -10.71 -3.85
C LEU A 207 -5.72 -9.39 -4.18
N ALA A 208 -6.02 -8.57 -3.17
CA ALA A 208 -6.62 -7.25 -3.36
C ALA A 208 -5.66 -6.29 -4.08
N LEU A 209 -4.37 -6.33 -3.76
CA LEU A 209 -3.33 -5.57 -4.45
C LEU A 209 -3.20 -5.98 -5.92
N GLU A 210 -3.20 -7.28 -6.22
CA GLU A 210 -3.18 -7.80 -7.59
C GLU A 210 -4.41 -7.33 -8.39
N ALA A 211 -5.60 -7.40 -7.78
CA ALA A 211 -6.83 -6.90 -8.39
C ALA A 211 -6.75 -5.39 -8.68
N TRP A 212 -6.27 -4.60 -7.72
CA TRP A 212 -6.04 -3.16 -7.87
C TRP A 212 -5.11 -2.86 -9.06
N LEU A 213 -3.99 -3.58 -9.16
CA LEU A 213 -3.00 -3.37 -10.22
C LEU A 213 -3.52 -3.76 -11.60
N ILE A 214 -4.38 -4.78 -11.69
CA ILE A 214 -5.05 -5.17 -12.94
C ILE A 214 -6.06 -4.11 -13.38
N LEU A 215 -6.80 -3.51 -12.45
CA LEU A 215 -7.82 -2.52 -12.74
C LEU A 215 -7.24 -1.16 -13.18
N ARG A 216 -6.03 -0.81 -12.74
CA ARG A 216 -5.36 0.50 -13.01
C ARG A 216 -6.27 1.71 -12.80
N GLY A 217 -7.14 1.62 -11.80
CA GLY A 217 -8.13 2.63 -11.48
C GLY A 217 -9.22 2.91 -12.54
N LYS A 218 -9.36 2.06 -13.57
CA LYS A 218 -10.41 2.23 -14.59
C LYS A 218 -11.80 1.84 -14.07
N THR A 219 -11.93 0.78 -13.25
CA THR A 219 -13.24 0.36 -12.74
C THR A 219 -13.44 0.82 -11.29
N LEU A 220 -14.10 1.97 -11.11
CA LEU A 220 -14.26 2.64 -9.82
C LEU A 220 -14.75 1.70 -8.70
N ALA A 221 -15.90 1.05 -8.87
CA ALA A 221 -16.50 0.23 -7.82
C ALA A 221 -15.55 -0.88 -7.34
N MET A 222 -15.04 -1.68 -8.27
CA MET A 222 -14.09 -2.75 -7.95
C MET A 222 -12.75 -2.22 -7.41
N GLY A 223 -12.32 -1.03 -7.85
CA GLY A 223 -11.14 -0.36 -7.32
C GLY A 223 -11.32 0.02 -5.85
N LEU A 224 -12.51 0.52 -5.47
CA LEU A 224 -12.84 0.80 -4.08
C LEU A 224 -12.91 -0.47 -3.23
N ASP A 225 -13.54 -1.53 -3.75
CA ASP A 225 -13.57 -2.84 -3.07
C ASP A 225 -12.14 -3.39 -2.84
N ALA A 226 -11.26 -3.24 -3.84
CA ALA A 226 -9.86 -3.64 -3.72
C ALA A 226 -9.13 -2.85 -2.64
N LEU A 227 -9.31 -1.52 -2.59
CA LEU A 227 -8.69 -0.68 -1.56
C LEU A 227 -9.24 -0.99 -0.16
N ASP A 228 -10.55 -1.24 -0.04
CA ASP A 228 -11.16 -1.61 1.23
C ASP A 228 -10.53 -2.88 1.80
N ILE A 229 -10.52 -3.97 1.01
CA ILE A 229 -9.96 -5.25 1.44
C ILE A 229 -8.46 -5.10 1.71
N LEU A 230 -7.72 -4.43 0.83
CA LEU A 230 -6.28 -4.20 0.97
C LEU A 230 -5.94 -3.56 2.32
N TYR A 231 -6.49 -2.38 2.61
CA TYR A 231 -6.15 -1.65 3.84
C TYR A 231 -6.73 -2.30 5.09
N SER A 232 -7.91 -2.93 4.99
CA SER A 232 -8.47 -3.72 6.08
C SER A 232 -7.52 -4.85 6.48
N MET A 233 -7.07 -5.64 5.50
CA MET A 233 -6.23 -6.81 5.77
C MET A 233 -4.82 -6.41 6.21
N GLU A 234 -4.24 -5.36 5.64
CA GLU A 234 -2.96 -4.82 6.14
C GLU A 234 -3.07 -4.37 7.61
N ALA A 235 -4.13 -3.64 7.98
CA ALA A 235 -4.33 -3.22 9.36
C ALA A 235 -4.50 -4.42 10.30
N ALA A 236 -5.32 -5.41 9.91
CA ALA A 236 -5.54 -6.61 10.71
C ALA A 236 -4.25 -7.42 10.91
N VAL A 237 -3.43 -7.55 9.87
CA VAL A 237 -2.11 -8.20 9.90
C VAL A 237 -1.17 -7.47 10.87
N GLU A 238 -1.08 -6.14 10.79
CA GLU A 238 -0.23 -5.35 11.69
C GLU A 238 -0.68 -5.41 13.14
N CYS A 239 -1.99 -5.31 13.38
CA CYS A 239 -2.56 -5.44 14.71
C CYS A 239 -2.30 -6.82 15.32
N SER A 240 -2.30 -7.87 14.48
CA SER A 240 -2.03 -9.25 14.90
C SER A 240 -0.54 -9.54 15.08
N PHE A 241 0.34 -8.69 14.54
CA PHE A 241 1.78 -8.92 14.57
C PHE A 241 2.40 -8.40 15.87
N VAL A 242 3.01 -9.31 16.63
CA VAL A 242 3.61 -8.99 17.93
C VAL A 242 4.70 -7.93 17.76
N GLY A 243 4.46 -6.78 18.40
CA GLY A 243 5.39 -5.66 18.45
C GLY A 243 5.22 -4.60 17.36
N ALA A 244 4.50 -4.89 16.27
CA ALA A 244 4.11 -3.84 15.32
C ALA A 244 2.90 -3.02 15.82
N SER A 245 2.08 -3.61 16.69
CA SER A 245 0.82 -3.04 17.18
C SER A 245 0.97 -1.75 18.00
N THR A 246 2.13 -1.49 18.62
CA THR A 246 2.26 -0.39 19.60
C THR A 246 2.12 1.03 19.06
N ASN A 247 2.21 1.22 17.74
CA ASN A 247 2.04 2.53 17.10
C ASN A 247 1.70 2.33 15.62
N LEU A 248 0.41 2.25 15.29
CA LEU A 248 -0.02 2.16 13.90
C LEU A 248 -0.32 3.57 13.35
N PRO A 249 0.29 3.96 12.22
CA PRO A 249 0.24 5.32 11.70
C PRO A 249 -1.04 5.59 10.89
N VAL A 250 -2.17 5.72 11.59
CA VAL A 250 -3.52 5.81 11.01
C VAL A 250 -3.69 7.01 10.06
N ASP A 251 -3.33 8.23 10.47
CA ASP A 251 -3.44 9.44 9.62
C ASP A 251 -2.70 9.26 8.29
N ARG A 252 -1.55 8.60 8.33
CA ARG A 252 -0.77 8.37 7.12
C ARG A 252 -1.45 7.35 6.20
N ARG A 253 -1.88 6.20 6.73
CA ARG A 253 -2.65 5.21 5.98
C ARG A 253 -3.86 5.85 5.32
N ILE A 254 -4.55 6.73 6.05
CA ILE A 254 -5.72 7.44 5.55
C ILE A 254 -5.35 8.44 4.44
N LYS A 255 -4.26 9.20 4.57
CA LYS A 255 -3.76 10.08 3.50
C LYS A 255 -3.38 9.32 2.24
N GLU A 256 -2.80 8.14 2.40
CA GLU A 256 -2.48 7.25 1.28
C GLU A 256 -3.77 6.78 0.59
N LEU A 257 -4.75 6.30 1.36
CA LEU A 257 -6.07 5.93 0.86
C LEU A 257 -6.77 7.08 0.12
N GLU A 258 -6.77 8.30 0.67
CA GLU A 258 -7.30 9.50 -0.01
C GLU A 258 -6.65 9.71 -1.37
N SER A 259 -5.32 9.56 -1.43
CA SER A 259 -4.56 9.73 -2.67
C SER A 259 -4.89 8.67 -3.72
N LEU A 260 -5.12 7.42 -3.31
CA LEU A 260 -5.47 6.32 -4.21
C LEU A 260 -6.90 6.41 -4.72
N ILE A 261 -7.84 6.79 -3.85
CA ILE A 261 -9.21 7.05 -4.28
C ILE A 261 -9.22 8.20 -5.30
N ASP A 262 -8.36 9.21 -5.14
CA ASP A 262 -8.23 10.27 -6.15
C ASP A 262 -7.71 9.79 -7.52
N ILE A 263 -7.02 8.66 -7.59
CA ILE A 263 -6.61 8.01 -8.86
C ILE A 263 -7.84 7.39 -9.55
N LEU A 264 -8.79 6.87 -8.78
CA LEU A 264 -10.04 6.31 -9.32
C LEU A 264 -10.99 7.36 -9.91
N ASN A 265 -10.65 8.64 -9.78
CA ASN A 265 -11.45 9.71 -10.32
C ASN A 265 -11.49 9.60 -11.87
N PRO A 266 -12.64 9.24 -12.47
CA PRO A 266 -12.73 9.03 -13.90
C PRO A 266 -12.47 10.31 -14.71
N TYR A 267 -12.59 11.48 -14.07
CA TYR A 267 -12.34 12.79 -14.67
C TYR A 267 -10.86 13.18 -14.68
N LYS A 268 -9.99 12.48 -13.93
CA LYS A 268 -8.58 12.87 -13.75
C LYS A 268 -7.65 12.21 -14.77
N GLY A 269 -8.09 11.17 -15.47
CA GLY A 269 -7.25 10.39 -16.38
C GLY A 269 -5.99 9.81 -15.71
N ASN A 270 -5.21 9.00 -16.43
CA ASN A 270 -3.84 8.66 -16.00
C ASN A 270 -2.89 9.84 -16.26
N GLU A 271 -3.26 11.03 -15.78
CA GLU A 271 -2.52 12.26 -15.98
C GLU A 271 -1.43 12.38 -14.91
N VAL A 272 -0.18 12.34 -15.35
CA VAL A 272 0.98 12.72 -14.56
C VAL A 272 1.26 14.19 -14.85
N SER A 273 1.52 14.99 -13.82
CA SER A 273 1.88 16.40 -14.02
C SER A 273 3.12 16.82 -13.25
N VAL A 274 3.91 17.72 -13.81
CA VAL A 274 5.11 18.30 -13.20
C VAL A 274 5.06 19.82 -13.37
N LYS A 275 5.32 20.58 -12.30
CA LYS A 275 5.32 22.05 -12.35
C LYS A 275 6.35 22.56 -13.35
N LEU A 276 5.93 23.45 -14.23
CA LEU A 276 6.74 24.13 -15.24
C LEU A 276 6.19 25.56 -15.40
N GLU A 277 6.91 26.55 -14.86
CA GLU A 277 6.42 27.95 -14.75
C GLU A 277 6.00 28.57 -16.09
N LYS A 278 6.73 28.26 -17.16
CA LYS A 278 6.47 28.73 -18.52
C LYS A 278 6.97 27.69 -19.51
N LEU A 279 6.16 27.35 -20.51
CA LEU A 279 6.60 26.57 -21.66
C LEU A 279 7.40 27.47 -22.60
N SER A 280 8.58 27.03 -23.07
CA SER A 280 9.34 27.80 -24.07
C SER A 280 8.51 27.97 -25.35
N GLN A 281 8.64 29.12 -26.01
CA GLN A 281 7.95 29.38 -27.27
C GLN A 281 8.41 28.45 -28.40
N ASP A 282 9.59 27.85 -28.25
CA ASP A 282 10.19 26.96 -29.25
C ASP A 282 9.67 25.52 -29.17
N VAL A 283 8.94 25.16 -28.09
CA VAL A 283 8.45 23.79 -27.87
C VAL A 283 7.13 23.59 -28.59
N ASN A 284 7.18 22.88 -29.71
CA ASN A 284 5.99 22.35 -30.40
C ASN A 284 5.92 20.84 -30.23
N PHE A 285 4.86 20.35 -29.58
CA PHE A 285 4.71 18.91 -29.37
C PHE A 285 4.42 18.18 -30.70
N PRO A 286 5.10 17.07 -30.99
CA PRO A 286 4.83 16.24 -32.15
C PRO A 286 3.37 15.79 -32.20
N ASN A 287 2.81 15.66 -33.42
CA ASN A 287 1.40 15.31 -33.60
C ASN A 287 1.02 13.98 -32.91
N PHE A 288 1.90 12.99 -32.92
CA PHE A 288 1.65 11.70 -32.27
C PHE A 288 1.65 11.79 -30.72
N LEU A 289 2.33 12.78 -30.14
CA LEU A 289 2.31 13.07 -28.70
C LEU A 289 1.25 14.09 -28.30
N SER A 290 0.68 14.85 -29.23
CA SER A 290 -0.30 15.91 -28.93
C SER A 290 -1.51 15.46 -28.08
N LYS A 291 -1.86 14.17 -28.14
CA LYS A 291 -2.91 13.56 -27.30
C LYS A 291 -2.43 13.12 -25.93
N LYS A 292 -1.13 12.83 -25.79
CA LYS A 292 -0.50 12.35 -24.55
C LYS A 292 0.14 13.46 -23.74
N ILE A 293 0.64 14.54 -24.34
CA ILE A 293 1.29 15.62 -23.61
C ILE A 293 0.62 16.97 -23.86
N LYS A 294 0.42 17.74 -22.80
CA LYS A 294 -0.11 19.12 -22.87
C LYS A 294 0.50 20.00 -21.79
N TYR A 295 0.66 21.28 -22.10
CA TYR A 295 1.01 22.28 -21.09
C TYR A 295 -0.25 22.99 -20.58
N ASN A 296 -0.47 22.95 -19.28
CA ASN A 296 -1.56 23.69 -18.64
C ASN A 296 -1.03 25.04 -18.12
N CYS A 297 -1.32 26.11 -18.85
CA CYS A 297 -0.85 27.46 -18.51
C CYS A 297 -1.44 28.00 -17.19
N ALA A 298 -2.69 27.65 -16.86
CA ALA A 298 -3.34 28.10 -15.63
C ALA A 298 -2.71 27.45 -14.38
N ARG A 299 -2.36 26.16 -14.48
CA ARG A 299 -1.71 25.40 -13.41
C ARG A 299 -0.19 25.48 -13.46
N LYS A 300 0.37 26.08 -14.51
CA LYS A 300 1.81 26.15 -14.80
C LYS A 300 2.48 24.79 -14.65
N CYS A 301 1.98 23.79 -15.37
CA CYS A 301 2.51 22.44 -15.34
C CYS A 301 2.46 21.75 -16.70
N LEU A 302 3.42 20.85 -16.92
CA LEU A 302 3.42 19.92 -18.03
C LEU A 302 2.68 18.65 -17.59
N ILE A 303 1.76 18.17 -18.42
CA ILE A 303 0.89 17.03 -18.14
C ILE A 303 1.15 15.96 -19.20
N PHE A 304 1.39 14.73 -18.79
CA PHE A 304 1.46 13.54 -19.65
C PHE A 304 0.36 12.55 -19.29
N ILE A 305 -0.25 11.92 -20.29
CA ILE A 305 -1.36 10.98 -20.15
C ILE A 305 -0.86 9.59 -20.53
N GLY A 306 -0.84 8.67 -19.56
CA GLY A 306 -0.39 7.30 -19.76
C GLY A 306 1.04 7.03 -19.29
N VAL A 307 1.63 5.95 -19.79
CA VAL A 307 3.04 5.58 -19.54
C VAL A 307 3.87 6.12 -20.70
N MET A 308 4.89 6.94 -20.41
CA MET A 308 5.75 7.55 -21.43
C MET A 308 6.85 6.58 -21.81
N GLU A 309 6.96 6.19 -23.07
CA GLU A 309 8.02 5.30 -23.55
C GLU A 309 9.38 6.03 -23.63
N GLU A 310 10.48 5.28 -23.69
CA GLU A 310 11.83 5.87 -23.75
C GLU A 310 12.04 6.68 -25.04
N ALA A 311 11.47 6.23 -26.16
CA ALA A 311 11.47 6.99 -27.41
C ALA A 311 10.71 8.32 -27.28
N GLU A 312 9.52 8.29 -26.67
CA GLU A 312 8.70 9.50 -26.42
C GLU A 312 9.44 10.48 -25.49
N ARG A 313 10.11 9.96 -24.45
CA ARG A 313 10.94 10.77 -23.55
C ARG A 313 12.08 11.43 -24.31
N ASN A 314 12.86 10.68 -25.08
CA ASN A 314 14.00 11.22 -25.80
C ASN A 314 13.57 12.32 -26.77
N GLU A 315 12.47 12.08 -27.51
CA GLU A 315 11.92 13.10 -28.41
C GLU A 315 11.46 14.34 -27.66
N LEU A 316 10.75 14.18 -26.54
CA LEU A 316 10.34 15.32 -25.71
C LEU A 316 11.54 16.09 -25.15
N VAL A 317 12.61 15.42 -24.71
CA VAL A 317 13.82 16.08 -24.21
C VAL A 317 14.52 16.91 -25.30
N GLU A 318 14.46 16.47 -26.55
CA GLU A 318 15.07 17.15 -27.70
C GLU A 318 14.31 18.40 -28.16
N LEU A 319 13.03 18.56 -27.79
CA LEU A 319 12.21 19.72 -28.19
C LEU A 319 12.69 21.07 -27.63
N SER A 320 13.59 21.08 -26.65
CA SER A 320 14.06 22.32 -26.02
C SER A 320 15.50 22.22 -25.54
N VAL A 321 16.22 23.33 -25.64
CA VAL A 321 17.53 23.51 -24.99
C VAL A 321 17.42 23.91 -23.51
N ASP A 322 16.22 24.28 -23.03
CA ASP A 322 15.99 24.66 -21.64
C ASP A 322 16.12 23.46 -20.70
N GLU A 323 17.16 23.48 -19.87
CA GLU A 323 17.44 22.43 -18.88
C GLU A 323 16.29 22.23 -17.89
N LYS A 324 15.53 23.28 -17.54
CA LYS A 324 14.38 23.12 -16.63
C LYS A 324 13.26 22.32 -17.28
N TYR A 325 13.03 22.52 -18.57
CA TYR A 325 12.07 21.73 -19.34
C TYR A 325 12.54 20.27 -19.47
N LYS A 326 13.80 20.02 -19.82
CA LYS A 326 14.35 18.66 -19.90
C LYS A 326 14.21 17.91 -18.57
N GLN A 327 14.56 18.55 -17.45
CA GLN A 327 14.35 17.99 -16.11
C GLN A 327 12.88 17.72 -15.81
N THR A 328 11.98 18.58 -16.30
CA THR A 328 10.53 18.39 -16.16
C THR A 328 10.08 17.17 -16.95
N VAL A 329 10.51 17.01 -18.21
CA VAL A 329 10.23 15.82 -19.04
C VAL A 329 10.80 14.56 -18.39
N GLU A 330 12.03 14.60 -17.89
CA GLU A 330 12.62 13.48 -17.16
C GLU A 330 11.78 13.12 -15.93
N THR A 331 11.37 14.12 -15.14
CA THR A 331 10.50 13.89 -13.97
C THR A 331 9.15 13.30 -14.40
N LEU A 332 8.60 13.75 -15.53
CA LEU A 332 7.34 13.29 -16.10
C LEU A 332 7.46 11.83 -16.57
N PHE A 333 8.56 11.50 -17.26
CA PHE A 333 8.92 10.15 -17.67
C PHE A 333 9.01 9.22 -16.47
N GLN A 334 9.85 9.57 -15.48
CA GLN A 334 10.01 8.79 -14.25
C GLN A 334 8.67 8.62 -13.53
N ARG A 335 7.85 9.67 -13.44
CA ARG A 335 6.53 9.60 -12.83
C ARG A 335 5.54 8.71 -13.59
N SER A 336 5.59 8.73 -14.92
CA SER A 336 4.77 7.87 -15.78
C SER A 336 5.20 6.41 -15.76
N GLN A 337 6.49 6.15 -15.51
CA GLN A 337 7.10 4.83 -15.44
C GLN A 337 6.90 4.15 -14.09
N ASN A 338 6.45 4.86 -13.05
CA ASN A 338 6.32 4.28 -11.71
C ASN A 338 5.39 3.07 -11.61
N ASN A 339 4.57 2.83 -12.63
CA ASN A 339 3.77 1.61 -12.79
C ASN A 339 4.58 0.35 -13.16
N THR A 340 5.88 0.49 -13.39
CA THR A 340 6.80 -0.61 -13.66
C THR A 340 7.48 -1.07 -12.37
N PRO A 341 7.87 -2.35 -12.27
CA PRO A 341 8.58 -2.83 -11.09
C PRO A 341 9.86 -2.01 -10.92
N LYS A 342 10.14 -1.59 -9.69
CA LYS A 342 11.31 -0.76 -9.35
C LYS A 342 12.63 -1.54 -9.48
N GLY A 343 12.55 -2.85 -9.53
CA GLY A 343 13.68 -3.77 -9.58
C GLY A 343 13.33 -5.09 -8.92
N VAL A 344 14.37 -5.85 -8.59
CA VAL A 344 14.26 -7.13 -7.88
C VAL A 344 14.70 -6.95 -6.43
N ALA A 345 13.93 -7.45 -5.50
CA ALA A 345 14.28 -7.47 -4.08
C ALA A 345 14.34 -8.90 -3.54
N ALA A 346 14.98 -9.08 -2.38
CA ALA A 346 14.99 -10.34 -1.66
C ALA A 346 14.81 -10.12 -0.15
N VAL A 347 14.11 -11.05 0.48
CA VAL A 347 13.96 -11.16 1.92
C VAL A 347 14.63 -12.45 2.39
N ILE A 348 15.63 -12.32 3.25
CA ILE A 348 16.38 -13.41 3.84
C ILE A 348 15.99 -13.52 5.31
N GLU A 349 15.20 -14.53 5.64
CA GLU A 349 14.53 -14.68 6.94
C GLU A 349 14.00 -16.10 7.08
N GLU A 350 14.28 -16.80 8.18
CA GLU A 350 13.78 -18.17 8.40
C GLU A 350 12.36 -18.21 9.00
N GLU A 351 11.94 -17.15 9.69
CA GLU A 351 10.62 -17.10 10.31
C GLU A 351 9.53 -16.79 9.29
N GLU A 352 8.59 -17.74 9.13
CA GLU A 352 7.51 -17.65 8.15
C GLU A 352 6.68 -16.35 8.27
N THR A 353 6.39 -15.90 9.49
CA THR A 353 5.62 -14.67 9.70
C THR A 353 6.38 -13.44 9.20
N PHE A 354 7.67 -13.32 9.52
CA PHE A 354 8.50 -12.19 9.11
C PHE A 354 8.81 -12.20 7.62
N ILE A 355 9.09 -13.37 7.04
CA ILE A 355 9.45 -13.46 5.62
C ILE A 355 8.28 -13.07 4.72
N LEU A 356 7.06 -13.49 5.07
CA LEU A 356 5.85 -13.14 4.33
C LEU A 356 5.52 -11.66 4.48
N LEU A 357 5.65 -11.12 5.69
CA LEU A 357 5.39 -9.71 5.98
C LEU A 357 6.34 -8.79 5.21
N ASN A 358 7.64 -9.07 5.28
CA ASN A 358 8.68 -8.32 4.61
C ASN A 358 8.61 -8.47 3.09
N GLY A 359 8.30 -9.68 2.61
CA GLY A 359 8.13 -9.97 1.20
C GLY A 359 6.96 -9.19 0.61
N TYR A 360 5.81 -9.23 1.29
CA TYR A 360 4.63 -8.46 0.91
C TYR A 360 4.90 -6.95 0.98
N THR A 361 5.65 -6.49 1.98
CA THR A 361 6.02 -5.07 2.09
C THR A 361 6.79 -4.64 0.84
N LEU A 362 7.91 -5.29 0.51
CA LEU A 362 8.70 -4.96 -0.69
C LEU A 362 7.87 -5.06 -1.99
N TYR A 363 7.01 -6.07 -2.08
CA TYR A 363 6.11 -6.23 -3.23
C TYR A 363 5.13 -5.07 -3.37
N SER A 364 4.50 -4.63 -2.27
CA SER A 364 3.61 -3.47 -2.25
C SER A 364 4.34 -2.20 -2.72
N TYR A 365 5.61 -2.04 -2.33
CA TYR A 365 6.49 -0.94 -2.78
C TYR A 365 6.92 -1.04 -4.26
N GLY A 366 6.57 -2.12 -4.96
CA GLY A 366 6.79 -2.29 -6.38
C GLY A 366 7.99 -3.13 -6.79
N TYR A 367 8.55 -3.94 -5.89
CA TYR A 367 9.66 -4.83 -6.24
C TYR A 367 9.18 -6.26 -6.51
N ASP A 368 9.72 -6.89 -7.56
CA ASP A 368 9.63 -8.35 -7.72
C ASP A 368 10.46 -8.99 -6.62
N THR A 369 9.82 -9.70 -5.69
CA THR A 369 10.46 -10.04 -4.41
C THR A 369 10.66 -11.53 -4.24
N TYR A 370 11.91 -11.94 -4.07
CA TYR A 370 12.27 -13.28 -3.61
C TYR A 370 12.09 -13.40 -2.10
N VAL A 371 11.47 -14.48 -1.66
CA VAL A 371 11.49 -14.91 -0.26
C VAL A 371 12.46 -16.07 -0.12
N ILE A 372 13.41 -15.94 0.80
CA ILE A 372 14.53 -16.86 1.00
C ILE A 372 14.47 -17.44 2.43
N PRO A 373 13.64 -18.47 2.68
CA PRO A 373 13.44 -19.07 4.00
C PRO A 373 14.49 -20.14 4.37
N SER A 374 15.40 -20.47 3.46
CA SER A 374 16.35 -21.57 3.62
C SER A 374 17.70 -21.23 3.03
N LEU A 375 18.72 -21.90 3.57
CA LEU A 375 20.08 -21.79 3.09
C LEU A 375 20.19 -22.29 1.64
N LYS A 376 19.48 -23.37 1.29
CA LYS A 376 19.50 -23.90 -0.07
C LYS A 376 18.89 -22.94 -1.08
N GLU A 377 17.78 -22.28 -0.75
CA GLU A 377 17.20 -21.29 -1.66
C GLU A 377 18.09 -20.04 -1.77
N MET A 378 18.73 -19.64 -0.67
CA MET A 378 19.71 -18.56 -0.69
C MET A 378 20.86 -18.86 -1.67
N LYS A 379 21.40 -20.09 -1.64
CA LYS A 379 22.45 -20.53 -2.58
C LYS A 379 21.97 -20.51 -4.03
N ASN A 380 20.73 -20.93 -4.29
CA ASN A 380 20.15 -20.95 -5.63
C ASN A 380 20.04 -19.53 -6.22
N ILE A 381 19.45 -18.60 -5.48
CA ILE A 381 19.20 -17.23 -5.95
C ILE A 381 20.50 -16.43 -6.07
N LEU A 382 21.37 -16.53 -5.05
CA LEU A 382 22.61 -15.78 -5.00
C LEU A 382 23.74 -16.42 -5.84
N GLY A 383 23.46 -17.55 -6.51
CA GLY A 383 24.31 -18.15 -7.54
C GLY A 383 25.56 -18.86 -7.02
N PHE A 384 25.45 -19.56 -5.88
CA PHE A 384 26.62 -20.10 -5.19
C PHE A 384 26.77 -21.63 -5.30
N LYS A 385 27.99 -22.11 -5.58
CA LYS A 385 28.38 -23.52 -5.46
C LYS A 385 29.49 -23.67 -4.42
N PHE A 386 29.27 -24.50 -3.39
CA PHE A 386 30.31 -24.85 -2.42
C PHE A 386 31.29 -25.83 -3.06
N ASN A 387 32.54 -25.40 -3.25
CA ASN A 387 33.63 -26.33 -3.53
C ASN A 387 34.09 -26.92 -2.19
N ASN A 388 33.79 -28.21 -1.96
CA ASN A 388 34.12 -29.03 -0.79
C ASN A 388 35.40 -28.59 -0.03
N GLY A 389 35.26 -27.62 0.88
CA GLY A 389 36.33 -27.16 1.79
C GLY A 389 37.40 -26.20 1.24
N LYS A 390 37.30 -25.68 0.01
CA LYS A 390 38.32 -24.77 -0.59
C LYS A 390 37.88 -23.31 -0.76
N GLY A 391 36.87 -22.87 -0.02
CA GLY A 391 36.33 -21.52 -0.13
C GLY A 391 35.57 -21.27 -1.44
N ALA A 392 34.79 -20.20 -1.45
CA ALA A 392 34.03 -19.70 -2.60
C ALA A 392 34.98 -19.43 -3.79
N THR A 393 35.02 -20.29 -4.81
CA THR A 393 36.00 -20.11 -5.91
C THR A 393 35.39 -19.89 -7.28
N ASN A 394 34.07 -20.01 -7.46
CA ASN A 394 33.41 -19.64 -8.73
C ASN A 394 32.02 -19.06 -8.47
N ILE A 395 31.89 -17.73 -8.51
CA ILE A 395 30.60 -17.06 -8.62
C ILE A 395 30.19 -17.24 -10.08
N SER A 396 29.07 -17.92 -10.36
CA SER A 396 28.53 -17.83 -11.70
C SER A 396 28.17 -16.36 -11.97
N PRO A 397 28.68 -15.72 -13.03
CA PRO A 397 28.28 -14.36 -13.39
C PRO A 397 26.76 -14.24 -13.64
N GLU A 398 26.02 -15.35 -13.67
CA GLU A 398 24.65 -15.44 -14.16
C GLU A 398 23.52 -15.34 -13.12
N GLY A 399 23.76 -15.43 -11.81
CA GLY A 399 22.62 -15.36 -10.85
C GLY A 399 21.87 -14.01 -10.86
N THR A 400 20.69 -13.97 -10.26
CA THR A 400 19.81 -12.79 -10.28
C THR A 400 20.47 -11.54 -9.70
N LYS A 401 20.36 -10.42 -10.40
CA LYS A 401 20.72 -9.10 -9.86
C LYS A 401 19.65 -8.67 -8.87
N ILE A 402 20.04 -8.41 -7.62
CA ILE A 402 19.13 -7.97 -6.56
C ILE A 402 19.46 -6.53 -6.20
N ASP A 403 18.47 -5.66 -6.28
CA ASP A 403 18.61 -4.24 -6.01
C ASP A 403 18.47 -3.95 -4.51
N VAL A 404 17.53 -4.64 -3.83
CA VAL A 404 17.23 -4.45 -2.40
C VAL A 404 17.24 -5.78 -1.65
N ILE A 405 17.94 -5.85 -0.52
CA ILE A 405 17.91 -7.00 0.39
C ILE A 405 17.39 -6.55 1.76
N LEU A 406 16.33 -7.20 2.24
CA LEU A 406 15.98 -7.25 3.66
C LEU A 406 16.55 -8.54 4.25
N GLU A 407 17.29 -8.45 5.33
CA GLU A 407 17.97 -9.62 5.89
C GLU A 407 17.94 -9.59 7.41
N ASP A 408 17.57 -10.71 8.02
CA ASP A 408 17.73 -10.87 9.46
C ASP A 408 19.21 -10.95 9.84
N LEU A 409 19.57 -10.32 10.95
CA LEU A 409 20.92 -10.46 11.48
C LEU A 409 21.17 -11.87 12.01
N ASP A 410 20.17 -12.47 12.65
CA ASP A 410 20.32 -13.69 13.42
C ASP A 410 19.80 -14.94 12.67
N LEU A 411 20.20 -15.10 11.40
CA LEU A 411 19.73 -16.19 10.54
C LEU A 411 20.03 -17.58 11.10
N ARG A 412 18.99 -18.40 11.26
CA ARG A 412 19.06 -19.79 11.72
C ARG A 412 18.27 -20.73 10.82
N PHE A 413 18.68 -20.81 9.55
CA PHE A 413 18.01 -21.69 8.60
C PHE A 413 17.95 -23.15 9.09
N GLY A 414 16.77 -23.74 9.07
CA GLY A 414 16.57 -25.13 9.52
C GLY A 414 17.28 -26.19 8.66
N ASP A 415 17.73 -25.83 7.44
CA ASP A 415 18.53 -26.68 6.55
C ASP A 415 20.04 -26.38 6.61
N ALA A 416 20.48 -25.43 7.44
CA ALA A 416 21.90 -25.18 7.70
C ALA A 416 22.51 -26.26 8.59
N LYS A 417 23.76 -26.67 8.29
CA LYS A 417 24.55 -27.51 9.20
C LYS A 417 25.23 -26.63 10.23
N GLU A 418 25.70 -27.22 11.34
CA GLU A 418 26.47 -26.50 12.37
C GLU A 418 27.70 -25.78 11.79
N ALA A 419 28.37 -26.39 10.81
CA ALA A 419 29.48 -25.77 10.09
C ALA A 419 29.06 -24.60 9.16
N ASP A 420 27.78 -24.47 8.83
CA ASP A 420 27.24 -23.31 8.12
C ASP A 420 26.84 -22.19 9.09
N LEU A 421 26.46 -22.50 10.33
CA LEU A 421 26.00 -21.52 11.34
C LEU A 421 27.08 -20.48 11.68
N GLN A 422 28.36 -20.84 11.65
CA GLN A 422 29.48 -19.91 11.87
C GLN A 422 29.52 -18.73 10.86
N TYR A 423 28.84 -18.85 9.72
CA TYR A 423 28.73 -17.76 8.74
C TYR A 423 27.50 -16.86 8.97
N PHE A 424 26.54 -17.34 9.76
CA PHE A 424 25.30 -16.63 10.07
C PHE A 424 25.33 -15.98 11.44
N GLU A 425 26.07 -16.52 12.41
CA GLU A 425 26.21 -15.87 13.70
C GLU A 425 27.06 -14.60 13.59
N ILE A 426 26.41 -13.44 13.72
CA ILE A 426 27.09 -12.15 13.81
C ILE A 426 27.21 -11.78 15.29
N ASP A 427 28.41 -11.81 15.85
CA ASP A 427 28.66 -11.23 17.18
C ASP A 427 28.55 -9.70 17.09
N ILE A 428 27.35 -9.19 17.41
CA ILE A 428 27.01 -7.77 17.38
C ILE A 428 27.94 -6.94 18.29
N LYS A 429 28.44 -7.51 19.39
CA LYS A 429 29.21 -6.75 20.39
C LYS A 429 30.66 -6.54 19.97
N ASN A 430 31.31 -7.56 19.42
CA ASN A 430 32.76 -7.52 19.20
C ASN A 430 33.15 -7.54 17.72
N ASN A 431 32.32 -8.10 16.84
CA ASN A 431 32.75 -8.48 15.49
C ASN A 431 31.66 -8.29 14.42
N PHE A 432 30.75 -7.34 14.61
CA PHE A 432 29.62 -7.11 13.68
C PHE A 432 30.08 -7.05 12.22
N TRP A 433 31.05 -6.19 11.92
CA TRP A 433 31.56 -6.02 10.56
C TRP A 433 32.32 -7.23 10.05
N THR A 434 33.03 -7.95 10.91
CA THR A 434 33.69 -9.21 10.55
C THR A 434 32.65 -10.24 10.14
N GLY A 435 31.57 -10.39 10.90
CA GLY A 435 30.45 -11.29 10.56
C GLY A 435 29.75 -10.89 9.25
N VAL A 436 29.46 -9.60 9.08
CA VAL A 436 28.85 -9.07 7.84
C VAL A 436 29.76 -9.28 6.62
N ASN A 437 31.07 -9.02 6.76
CA ASN A 437 32.04 -9.22 5.68
C ASN A 437 32.24 -10.70 5.39
N ASN A 438 32.37 -11.54 6.41
CA ASN A 438 32.43 -12.99 6.23
C ASN A 438 31.19 -13.46 5.46
N ARG A 439 29.99 -13.04 5.86
CA ARG A 439 28.76 -13.37 5.13
C ARG A 439 28.80 -12.85 3.68
N ALA A 440 29.27 -11.63 3.46
CA ALA A 440 29.42 -11.06 2.12
C ALA A 440 30.46 -11.80 1.26
N ASP A 441 31.54 -12.30 1.85
CA ASP A 441 32.58 -13.08 1.16
C ASP A 441 32.02 -14.45 0.74
N HIS A 442 31.11 -15.01 1.55
CA HIS A 442 30.39 -16.25 1.20
C HIS A 442 29.24 -16.00 0.22
N PHE A 443 28.64 -14.80 0.24
CA PHE A 443 27.51 -14.42 -0.60
C PHE A 443 27.78 -13.06 -1.28
N PRO A 444 28.68 -13.02 -2.28
CA PRO A 444 29.16 -11.77 -2.87
C PRO A 444 28.06 -10.96 -3.55
N LYS A 445 26.97 -11.60 -4.00
CA LYS A 445 25.80 -10.90 -4.53
C LYS A 445 25.08 -10.05 -3.50
N ILE A 446 25.17 -10.42 -2.22
CA ILE A 446 24.68 -9.59 -1.12
C ILE A 446 25.44 -8.26 -1.09
N ASN A 447 26.75 -8.28 -1.37
CA ASN A 447 27.57 -7.07 -1.43
C ASN A 447 27.34 -6.24 -2.71
N SER A 448 26.87 -6.88 -3.78
CA SER A 448 26.51 -6.18 -5.03
C SER A 448 25.13 -5.51 -4.98
N SER A 449 24.34 -5.78 -3.94
CA SER A 449 23.04 -5.13 -3.77
C SER A 449 23.21 -3.62 -3.66
N ILE A 450 22.27 -2.88 -4.27
CA ILE A 450 22.30 -1.42 -4.23
C ILE A 450 22.01 -0.97 -2.79
N ILE A 451 21.09 -1.67 -2.11
CA ILE A 451 20.69 -1.35 -0.75
C ILE A 451 20.45 -2.62 0.08
N ARG A 452 21.14 -2.73 1.22
CA ARG A 452 20.96 -3.81 2.18
C ARG A 452 20.45 -3.27 3.51
N ILE A 453 19.35 -3.82 3.99
CA ILE A 453 18.70 -3.46 5.25
C ILE A 453 18.76 -4.65 6.19
N PHE A 454 19.46 -4.49 7.30
CA PHE A 454 19.52 -5.46 8.37
C PHE A 454 18.35 -5.29 9.33
N LEU A 455 17.64 -6.37 9.61
CA LEU A 455 16.59 -6.45 10.62
C LEU A 455 17.21 -7.05 11.90
N SER A 456 17.05 -6.39 13.05
CA SER A 456 17.66 -6.85 14.30
C SER A 456 16.79 -6.54 15.50
N SER A 457 16.75 -7.40 16.51
CA SER A 457 16.10 -7.07 17.79
C SER A 457 16.77 -5.91 18.56
N VAL A 458 18.00 -5.51 18.19
CA VAL A 458 18.78 -4.48 18.89
C VAL A 458 19.14 -3.33 17.94
N SER A 459 19.12 -2.10 18.45
CA SER A 459 19.61 -0.95 17.68
C SER A 459 21.10 -1.04 17.43
N ILE A 460 21.48 -1.32 16.18
CA ILE A 460 22.86 -1.28 15.68
C ILE A 460 23.17 0.04 14.96
N SER A 461 22.33 1.06 15.13
CA SER A 461 22.47 2.34 14.42
C SER A 461 23.77 3.08 14.73
N SER A 462 24.35 2.89 15.92
CA SER A 462 25.67 3.40 16.28
C SER A 462 26.78 2.73 15.48
N LEU A 463 26.71 1.41 15.28
CA LEU A 463 27.70 0.62 14.54
C LEU A 463 27.71 0.97 13.05
N LEU A 464 26.54 1.26 12.48
CA LEU A 464 26.41 1.61 11.06
C LEU A 464 26.93 3.01 10.70
N LYS A 465 27.01 3.94 11.67
CA LYS A 465 27.50 5.30 11.40
C LYS A 465 28.97 5.32 10.94
N GLU A 466 29.73 4.28 11.23
CA GLU A 466 31.19 4.25 11.03
C GLU A 466 31.63 3.75 9.63
N ARG A 467 30.78 3.08 8.84
CA ARG A 467 31.17 2.57 7.50
C ARG A 467 30.03 2.53 6.47
N LYS A 468 30.40 2.97 5.25
CA LYS A 468 29.75 2.83 3.91
C LYS A 468 28.25 3.22 3.78
N LYS A 469 27.93 3.89 2.67
CA LYS A 469 26.60 4.48 2.38
C LYS A 469 25.49 3.47 2.04
N SER A 470 25.79 2.19 1.82
CA SER A 470 24.86 1.18 1.25
C SER A 470 24.17 0.28 2.28
N PHE A 471 24.53 0.38 3.56
CA PHE A 471 23.94 -0.43 4.63
C PHE A 471 22.99 0.39 5.49
N LEU A 472 21.87 -0.22 5.84
CA LEU A 472 20.83 0.33 6.69
C LEU A 472 20.49 -0.70 7.76
N SER A 473 20.10 -0.24 8.95
CA SER A 473 19.63 -1.13 10.01
C SER A 473 18.28 -0.68 10.51
N VAL A 474 17.48 -1.66 10.86
CA VAL A 474 16.11 -1.52 11.31
C VAL A 474 15.93 -2.44 12.52
N VAL A 475 15.30 -1.91 13.57
CA VAL A 475 15.10 -2.66 14.81
C VAL A 475 13.74 -3.38 14.79
N LYS A 476 13.73 -4.69 14.96
CA LYS A 476 12.56 -5.54 15.23
C LYS A 476 12.14 -5.38 16.71
N PRO A 477 10.84 -5.35 17.02
CA PRO A 477 9.73 -5.12 16.10
C PRO A 477 9.64 -3.61 15.80
N TYR A 478 9.45 -3.24 14.53
CA TYR A 478 9.22 -1.85 14.16
C TYR A 478 7.71 -1.60 14.06
N GLY A 479 7.23 -0.61 14.80
CA GLY A 479 5.82 -0.19 14.77
C GLY A 479 5.40 0.21 13.36
N GLY A 480 4.27 -0.32 12.88
CA GLY A 480 3.78 -0.14 11.51
C GLY A 480 4.75 -0.70 10.47
N VAL A 481 4.79 -2.02 10.29
CA VAL A 481 5.76 -2.71 9.41
C VAL A 481 5.67 -2.24 7.95
N PHE A 482 4.48 -1.81 7.58
CA PHE A 482 4.18 -1.28 6.29
C PHE A 482 4.64 0.17 6.08
N ASP A 483 5.11 0.83 7.14
CA ASP A 483 5.26 2.26 7.15
C ASP A 483 6.69 2.77 6.85
N ASN A 484 6.76 3.77 5.97
CA ASN A 484 7.92 4.43 5.34
C ASN A 484 9.09 4.85 6.24
N ASP A 485 9.01 4.87 7.57
CA ASP A 485 10.16 5.34 8.35
C ASP A 485 11.35 4.37 8.25
N LEU A 486 11.06 3.08 8.07
CA LEU A 486 12.01 2.07 7.58
C LEU A 486 12.63 2.40 6.23
N TRP A 487 11.83 3.02 5.37
CA TRP A 487 12.04 3.13 3.94
C TRP A 487 12.51 4.52 3.51
N LYS A 488 12.50 5.50 4.42
CA LYS A 488 13.17 6.81 4.26
C LYS A 488 14.62 6.63 3.76
N PRO A 489 15.39 5.67 4.26
CA PRO A 489 16.75 5.48 3.77
C PRO A 489 16.81 4.74 2.41
N LEU A 490 15.84 3.89 2.04
CA LEU A 490 15.73 3.43 0.64
C LEU A 490 15.55 4.62 -0.30
N LYS A 491 14.67 5.55 0.07
CA LYS A 491 14.41 6.78 -0.71
C LYS A 491 15.69 7.62 -0.84
N ALA A 492 16.43 7.77 0.25
CA ALA A 492 17.69 8.51 0.26
C ALA A 492 18.81 7.81 -0.53
N GLY A 493 18.92 6.49 -0.40
CA GLY A 493 19.91 5.66 -1.10
C GLY A 493 19.68 5.66 -2.61
N TYR A 494 18.44 5.46 -3.05
CA TYR A 494 18.07 5.51 -4.47
C TYR A 494 18.37 6.89 -5.09
N ALA A 495 17.97 7.97 -4.40
CA ALA A 495 18.24 9.33 -4.85
C ALA A 495 19.74 9.68 -4.89
N LYS A 496 20.59 8.96 -4.15
CA LYS A 496 22.03 9.25 -4.01
C LYS A 496 22.91 8.39 -4.91
N ASN A 497 22.62 7.10 -5.09
CA ASN A 497 23.38 6.26 -6.03
C ASN A 497 23.16 6.73 -7.48
N LYS A 498 21.98 7.26 -7.81
CA LYS A 498 21.75 7.95 -9.08
C LYS A 498 22.58 9.25 -9.23
N ARG A 499 22.89 9.94 -8.12
CA ARG A 499 23.80 11.13 -8.11
C ARG A 499 25.28 10.77 -8.26
N GLU A 500 25.68 9.54 -7.96
CA GLU A 500 27.08 9.12 -8.10
C GLU A 500 27.36 8.53 -9.50
N SER A 501 26.33 8.16 -10.27
CA SER A 501 26.45 7.82 -11.69
C SER A 501 26.32 9.02 -12.65
N GLU A 502 25.85 10.19 -12.19
CA GLU A 502 25.65 11.39 -13.03
C GLU A 502 26.01 12.69 -12.28
N THR A 503 26.92 13.49 -12.83
CA THR A 503 27.40 14.75 -12.22
C THR A 503 26.43 15.93 -12.42
N SER A 504 25.84 16.42 -11.30
CA SER A 504 25.11 17.71 -11.06
C SER A 504 23.57 17.77 -11.30
N PRO A 505 22.80 18.71 -10.69
CA PRO A 505 22.71 19.14 -9.29
C PRO A 505 21.34 18.79 -8.63
N GLN A 506 21.14 19.29 -7.39
CA GLN A 506 20.27 18.79 -6.31
C GLN A 506 18.72 18.85 -6.52
N PHE A 507 18.01 17.83 -6.00
CA PHE A 507 16.53 17.78 -5.88
C PHE A 507 16.05 17.47 -4.44
N PRO A 508 14.87 17.98 -4.00
CA PRO A 508 14.35 17.84 -2.63
C PRO A 508 13.62 16.49 -2.40
N PRO A 509 13.56 15.99 -1.14
CA PRO A 509 13.02 14.67 -0.82
C PRO A 509 11.56 14.74 -0.36
N HIS A 510 10.60 14.64 -1.28
CA HIS A 510 9.20 14.37 -0.92
C HIS A 510 8.61 13.35 -1.89
N VAL A 511 8.68 12.08 -1.53
CA VAL A 511 8.15 10.95 -2.33
C VAL A 511 7.42 10.04 -1.34
N ARG A 512 6.09 10.02 -1.42
CA ARG A 512 5.13 9.35 -0.51
C ARG A 512 4.53 8.15 -1.24
N ASP A 513 5.29 7.11 -1.53
CA ASP A 513 4.80 6.14 -2.51
C ASP A 513 4.99 4.71 -2.06
N ARG A 514 3.89 4.16 -1.54
CA ARG A 514 3.74 2.77 -1.10
C ARG A 514 3.06 1.90 -2.15
N LEU A 515 2.57 2.49 -3.24
CA LEU A 515 2.04 1.79 -4.39
C LEU A 515 2.76 2.23 -5.65
N PHE A 516 2.69 1.39 -6.68
CA PHE A 516 3.19 1.54 -8.05
C PHE A 516 2.79 2.86 -8.76
N PHE A 517 2.22 3.82 -8.06
CA PHE A 517 1.65 5.02 -8.61
C PHE A 517 2.16 6.23 -7.82
N ASN A 518 3.32 6.80 -8.19
CA ASN A 518 3.64 8.16 -7.74
C ASN A 518 2.75 9.13 -8.53
N PHE A 519 1.47 9.21 -8.18
CA PHE A 519 0.72 10.40 -8.52
C PHE A 519 1.19 11.50 -7.60
N SER A 520 1.73 12.55 -8.20
CA SER A 520 1.92 13.79 -7.48
C SER A 520 0.54 14.25 -7.04
N ILE A 521 0.24 14.13 -5.74
CA ILE A 521 -0.90 14.81 -5.15
C ILE A 521 -0.71 16.28 -5.57
N PRO A 522 -1.61 16.86 -6.39
CA PRO A 522 -1.51 18.26 -6.69
C PRO A 522 -1.45 18.96 -5.34
N GLU A 523 -0.41 19.77 -5.09
CA GLU A 523 -0.51 20.75 -4.00
C GLU A 523 -1.89 21.40 -4.16
N GLU A 524 -2.69 21.40 -3.10
CA GLU A 524 -4.00 22.04 -3.08
C GLU A 524 -3.79 23.52 -3.42
N THR A 525 -3.71 23.84 -4.71
CA THR A 525 -3.74 25.19 -5.18
C THR A 525 -5.15 25.67 -4.85
N ASN A 526 -5.26 26.68 -4.00
CA ASN A 526 -6.53 27.27 -3.53
C ASN A 526 -7.50 27.72 -4.65
N ASN A 527 -7.17 27.52 -5.93
CA ASN A 527 -8.08 27.63 -7.08
C ASN A 527 -9.03 26.41 -7.18
N SER A 528 -9.77 26.15 -6.10
CA SER A 528 -10.72 25.05 -5.92
C SER A 528 -12.05 25.21 -6.68
N LYS A 529 -12.13 26.11 -7.67
CA LYS A 529 -13.37 26.34 -8.44
C LYS A 529 -13.76 25.16 -9.33
N ASP A 530 -12.82 24.28 -9.68
CA ASP A 530 -13.10 23.14 -10.58
C ASP A 530 -13.60 21.88 -9.86
N TYR A 531 -13.46 21.78 -8.54
CA TYR A 531 -14.09 20.71 -7.76
C TYR A 531 -15.41 21.19 -7.20
N ASN A 532 -16.41 21.29 -8.08
CA ASN A 532 -17.79 21.48 -7.65
C ASN A 532 -18.11 20.38 -6.62
N SER A 533 -18.33 20.81 -5.38
CA SER A 533 -18.66 19.94 -4.24
C SER A 533 -19.95 19.14 -4.49
N GLY A 534 -20.72 19.51 -5.53
CA GLY A 534 -21.88 18.77 -6.03
C GLY A 534 -21.57 17.66 -7.03
N SER A 535 -20.32 17.43 -7.45
CA SER A 535 -20.01 16.36 -8.41
C SER A 535 -20.36 14.97 -7.84
N PRO A 536 -20.91 14.05 -8.65
CA PRO A 536 -21.17 12.67 -8.22
C PRO A 536 -19.92 11.98 -7.66
N TRP A 537 -18.76 12.29 -8.25
CA TRP A 537 -17.45 11.82 -7.80
C TRP A 537 -17.14 12.22 -6.36
N PHE A 538 -17.37 13.49 -5.99
CA PHE A 538 -17.12 13.97 -4.63
C PHE A 538 -17.88 13.12 -3.60
N ARG A 539 -19.18 12.86 -3.85
CA ARG A 539 -20.00 12.03 -2.95
C ARG A 539 -19.49 10.59 -2.89
N GLN A 540 -19.18 9.99 -4.04
CA GLN A 540 -18.65 8.61 -4.10
C GLN A 540 -17.32 8.48 -3.35
N LYS A 541 -16.38 9.41 -3.56
CA LYS A 541 -15.09 9.47 -2.84
C LYS A 541 -15.30 9.47 -1.34
N TYR A 542 -16.11 10.40 -0.82
CA TYR A 542 -16.29 10.52 0.63
C TYR A 542 -17.10 9.38 1.23
N ASN A 543 -18.07 8.81 0.51
CA ASN A 543 -18.77 7.61 0.96
C ASN A 543 -17.80 6.44 1.12
N ALA A 544 -16.93 6.22 0.14
CA ALA A 544 -15.93 5.16 0.20
C ALA A 544 -14.91 5.40 1.33
N LEU A 545 -14.42 6.65 1.49
CA LEU A 545 -13.55 7.01 2.61
C LEU A 545 -14.21 6.74 3.97
N ILE A 546 -15.50 7.06 4.11
CA ILE A 546 -16.27 6.80 5.34
C ILE A 546 -16.36 5.29 5.60
N GLU A 547 -16.68 4.50 4.57
CA GLU A 547 -16.81 3.05 4.67
C GLU A 547 -15.50 2.38 5.08
N ILE A 548 -14.43 2.61 4.32
CA ILE A 548 -13.11 2.02 4.55
C ILE A 548 -12.54 2.46 5.91
N THR A 549 -12.67 3.75 6.25
CA THR A 549 -12.18 4.26 7.55
C THR A 549 -12.96 3.67 8.72
N ASN A 550 -14.26 3.41 8.55
CA ASN A 550 -15.06 2.74 9.57
C ASN A 550 -14.69 1.26 9.72
N ASP A 551 -14.33 0.58 8.64
CA ASP A 551 -13.83 -0.80 8.70
C ASP A 551 -12.45 -0.86 9.38
N LEU A 552 -11.53 0.06 9.06
CA LEU A 552 -10.28 0.23 9.80
C LEU A 552 -10.53 0.46 11.30
N ARG A 553 -11.48 1.34 11.65
CA ARG A 553 -11.86 1.60 13.04
C ARG A 553 -12.30 0.32 13.75
N LYS A 554 -13.15 -0.50 13.12
CA LYS A 554 -13.59 -1.78 13.70
C LYS A 554 -12.43 -2.75 13.91
N ILE A 555 -11.48 -2.80 12.98
CA ILE A 555 -10.30 -3.66 13.09
C ILE A 555 -9.45 -3.24 14.27
N TYR A 556 -9.13 -1.94 14.40
CA TYR A 556 -8.41 -1.42 15.55
C TYR A 556 -9.14 -1.71 16.86
N GLN A 557 -10.46 -1.54 16.88
CA GLN A 557 -11.30 -1.89 18.04
C GLN A 557 -11.22 -3.39 18.39
N ASN A 558 -11.27 -4.28 17.40
CA ASN A 558 -11.22 -5.73 17.62
C ASN A 558 -9.86 -6.24 18.11
N HIS A 559 -8.80 -5.45 17.94
CA HIS A 559 -7.44 -5.76 18.38
C HIS A 559 -6.98 -4.87 19.55
N ASP A 560 -7.92 -4.21 20.24
CA ASP A 560 -7.65 -3.35 21.40
C ASP A 560 -6.66 -2.20 21.11
N GLN A 561 -6.61 -1.73 19.85
CA GLN A 561 -5.80 -0.59 19.39
C GLN A 561 -6.60 0.71 19.51
N PHE A 562 -6.83 1.15 20.75
CA PHE A 562 -7.79 2.21 21.05
C PHE A 562 -7.38 3.62 20.60
N ASP A 563 -6.07 3.91 20.57
CA ASP A 563 -5.58 5.22 20.13
C ASP A 563 -5.72 5.34 18.60
N GLU A 564 -5.40 4.28 17.87
CA GLU A 564 -5.63 4.11 16.43
C GLU A 564 -7.14 4.16 16.08
N GLU A 565 -7.98 3.51 16.88
CA GLU A 565 -9.44 3.57 16.74
C GLU A 565 -9.95 5.02 16.86
N GLU A 566 -9.45 5.76 17.84
CA GLU A 566 -9.81 7.17 18.07
C GLU A 566 -9.38 8.05 16.90
N GLU A 567 -8.16 7.85 16.39
CA GLU A 567 -7.65 8.57 15.22
C GLU A 567 -8.50 8.29 13.97
N ALA A 568 -8.82 7.01 13.70
CA ALA A 568 -9.73 6.64 12.61
C ALA A 568 -11.11 7.29 12.76
N LEU A 569 -11.65 7.36 13.98
CA LEU A 569 -12.93 8.00 14.27
C LEU A 569 -12.91 9.51 14.00
N ILE A 570 -11.80 10.20 14.28
CA ILE A 570 -11.63 11.62 13.95
C ILE A 570 -11.72 11.83 12.43
N HIS A 571 -11.02 11.01 11.64
CA HIS A 571 -11.09 11.07 10.18
C HIS A 571 -12.51 10.76 9.65
N LEU A 572 -13.17 9.75 10.20
CA LEU A 572 -14.55 9.39 9.85
C LEU A 572 -15.51 10.58 10.04
N ARG A 573 -15.43 11.27 11.18
CA ARG A 573 -16.22 12.49 11.47
C ARG A 573 -15.90 13.60 10.47
N ASN A 574 -14.62 13.81 10.17
CA ASN A 574 -14.18 14.83 9.20
C ASN A 574 -14.75 14.57 7.80
N TYR A 575 -14.79 13.31 7.35
CA TYR A 575 -15.38 12.94 6.07
C TYR A 575 -16.89 13.12 6.04
N GLN A 576 -17.60 12.76 7.10
CA GLN A 576 -19.04 13.03 7.22
C GLN A 576 -19.36 14.53 7.17
N LEU A 577 -18.55 15.37 7.81
CA LEU A 577 -18.70 16.83 7.73
C LEU A 577 -18.44 17.35 6.32
N ARG A 578 -17.39 16.86 5.64
CA ARG A 578 -17.08 17.23 4.26
C ARG A 578 -18.19 16.82 3.31
N LEU A 579 -18.82 15.66 3.51
CA LEU A 579 -19.97 15.20 2.73
C LEU A 579 -21.23 16.07 2.95
N ARG A 580 -21.42 16.61 4.17
CA ARG A 580 -22.54 17.51 4.51
C ARG A 580 -22.37 18.92 3.94
N LYS A 581 -21.15 19.47 3.87
CA LYS A 581 -20.87 20.84 3.36
C LYS A 581 -21.51 21.16 1.99
N PRO A 582 -21.40 20.32 0.94
CA PRO A 582 -22.01 20.60 -0.35
C PRO A 582 -23.53 20.72 -0.32
N SER A 583 -24.21 20.01 0.60
CA SER A 583 -25.67 20.12 0.72
C SER A 583 -26.10 21.53 1.14
N ILE A 584 -25.25 22.24 1.88
CA ILE A 584 -25.50 23.62 2.30
C ILE A 584 -25.28 24.59 1.14
N ARG A 585 -24.22 24.41 0.33
CA ARG A 585 -23.95 25.27 -0.85
C ARG A 585 -24.88 25.01 -2.03
N ALA A 586 -25.23 23.75 -2.31
CA ALA A 586 -26.19 23.42 -3.37
C ALA A 586 -27.59 23.98 -3.05
N PHE A 587 -27.94 24.09 -1.77
CA PHE A 587 -29.15 24.79 -1.33
C PHE A 587 -29.08 26.31 -1.57
N GLU A 588 -27.89 26.91 -1.56
CA GLU A 588 -27.69 28.33 -1.87
C GLU A 588 -27.71 28.63 -3.37
N GLU A 589 -27.21 27.72 -4.22
CA GLU A 589 -27.12 27.93 -5.69
C GLU A 589 -28.41 27.53 -6.44
N SER A 590 -29.14 26.50 -5.97
CA SER A 590 -30.37 26.01 -6.60
C SER A 590 -31.57 26.97 -6.50
N ASP A 591 -31.50 28.00 -5.65
CA ASP A 591 -32.61 28.94 -5.40
C ASP A 591 -32.56 30.20 -6.30
N SER A 592 -31.70 30.23 -7.33
CA SER A 592 -31.62 31.37 -8.27
C SER A 592 -32.68 31.36 -9.40
N ASN A 593 -33.34 30.22 -9.66
CA ASN A 593 -34.33 30.09 -10.76
C ASN A 593 -35.74 29.66 -10.33
N PHE A 594 -36.01 29.46 -9.04
CA PHE A 594 -37.37 29.18 -8.55
C PHE A 594 -37.87 30.35 -7.71
N ALA A 595 -38.47 31.33 -8.39
CA ALA A 595 -39.16 32.42 -7.74
C ALA A 595 -40.42 31.89 -7.01
N VAL A 596 -40.69 32.49 -5.84
CA VAL A 596 -41.95 32.43 -5.09
C VAL A 596 -42.12 31.27 -4.09
N ILE A 597 -41.20 31.13 -3.13
CA ILE A 597 -41.55 31.01 -1.69
C ILE A 597 -40.43 31.68 -0.88
N PRO A 598 -40.69 32.68 -0.01
CA PRO A 598 -39.67 33.26 0.85
C PRO A 598 -39.29 32.23 1.93
N LYS A 599 -38.27 31.41 1.66
CA LYS A 599 -37.61 30.64 2.72
C LYS A 599 -37.03 31.64 3.69
N SER A 600 -37.61 31.68 4.89
CA SER A 600 -37.26 32.61 5.95
C SER A 600 -35.76 32.54 6.26
N SER A 601 -35.17 33.71 6.57
CA SER A 601 -33.78 33.89 6.99
C SER A 601 -33.32 32.92 8.11
N LEU A 602 -34.26 32.31 8.83
CA LEU A 602 -34.03 31.29 9.86
C LEU A 602 -33.33 30.04 9.32
N SER A 603 -33.58 29.61 8.07
CA SER A 603 -32.94 28.41 7.51
C SER A 603 -31.42 28.58 7.32
N LYS A 604 -30.97 29.76 6.90
CA LYS A 604 -29.54 30.10 6.78
C LYS A 604 -28.86 30.23 8.14
N ILE A 605 -29.53 30.85 9.11
CA ILE A 605 -29.02 30.98 10.48
C ILE A 605 -28.86 29.59 11.12
N ASN A 606 -29.84 28.70 10.94
CA ASN A 606 -29.78 27.33 11.47
C ASN A 606 -28.63 26.52 10.85
N GLY A 607 -28.35 26.69 9.56
CA GLY A 607 -27.22 26.04 8.89
C GLY A 607 -25.87 26.52 9.40
N CYS A 608 -25.67 27.84 9.50
CA CYS A 608 -24.43 28.43 9.99
C CYS A 608 -24.19 28.11 11.47
N PHE A 609 -25.21 28.26 12.31
CA PHE A 609 -25.13 27.94 13.74
C PHE A 609 -24.85 26.45 13.95
N GLY A 610 -25.57 25.56 13.24
CA GLY A 610 -25.34 24.12 13.30
C GLY A 610 -23.93 23.74 12.88
N TYR A 611 -23.37 24.37 11.84
CA TYR A 611 -21.98 24.16 11.44
C TYR A 611 -20.98 24.62 12.49
N CYS A 612 -21.14 25.84 13.02
CA CYS A 612 -20.26 26.40 14.04
C CYS A 612 -20.30 25.57 15.33
N LEU A 613 -21.49 25.18 15.77
CA LEU A 613 -21.69 24.30 16.92
C LEU A 613 -21.02 22.94 16.66
N THR A 614 -21.27 22.32 15.52
CA THR A 614 -20.65 21.02 15.20
C THR A 614 -19.12 21.12 15.14
N TRP A 615 -18.56 22.19 14.56
CA TRP A 615 -17.13 22.45 14.56
C TRP A 615 -16.59 22.61 15.99
N TYR A 616 -17.28 23.40 16.81
CA TYR A 616 -16.96 23.64 18.21
C TYR A 616 -16.92 22.34 19.03
N LEU A 617 -17.95 21.49 18.89
CA LEU A 617 -18.02 20.20 19.57
C LEU A 617 -16.89 19.28 19.15
N ASN A 618 -16.66 19.15 17.85
CA ASN A 618 -15.59 18.29 17.35
C ASN A 618 -14.21 18.77 17.82
N LYS A 619 -13.96 20.08 17.79
CA LYS A 619 -12.69 20.65 18.28
C LYS A 619 -12.53 20.50 19.79
N SER A 620 -13.62 20.59 20.56
CA SER A 620 -13.60 20.38 22.01
C SER A 620 -13.28 18.93 22.36
N ILE A 621 -13.79 17.96 21.59
CA ILE A 621 -13.59 16.51 21.82
C ILE A 621 -12.22 16.02 21.32
N GLU A 622 -11.66 16.66 20.30
CA GLU A 622 -10.40 16.23 19.65
C GLU A 622 -9.19 16.21 20.62
N SER A 623 -9.17 17.07 21.64
CA SER A 623 -8.10 17.09 22.61
C SER A 623 -8.53 17.73 23.92
N PHE A 624 -8.08 17.14 25.03
CA PHE A 624 -8.19 17.71 26.36
C PHE A 624 -7.63 19.16 26.42
N ARG A 625 -6.54 19.43 25.69
CA ARG A 625 -5.99 20.79 25.59
C ARG A 625 -6.98 21.77 24.96
N ASN A 626 -7.66 21.37 23.89
CA ASN A 626 -8.65 22.21 23.23
C ASN A 626 -9.83 22.48 24.15
N GLN A 627 -10.27 21.48 24.92
CA GLN A 627 -11.32 21.67 25.91
C GLN A 627 -10.94 22.71 26.96
N PHE A 628 -9.70 22.68 27.48
CA PHE A 628 -9.21 23.71 28.40
C PHE A 628 -9.16 25.09 27.77
N VAL A 629 -8.74 25.20 26.51
CA VAL A 629 -8.73 26.45 25.75
C VAL A 629 -10.15 26.99 25.59
N PHE A 630 -11.13 26.15 25.26
CA PHE A 630 -12.52 26.58 25.12
C PHE A 630 -13.15 26.99 26.45
N ILE A 631 -12.92 26.24 27.53
CA ILE A 631 -13.37 26.62 28.88
C ILE A 631 -12.77 27.98 29.26
N SER A 632 -11.46 28.16 29.06
CA SER A 632 -10.78 29.43 29.33
C SER A 632 -11.36 30.58 28.50
N ALA A 633 -11.64 30.35 27.22
CA ALA A 633 -12.25 31.34 26.33
C ALA A 633 -13.66 31.73 26.78
N TRP A 634 -14.47 30.78 27.24
CA TRP A 634 -15.80 31.06 27.79
C TRP A 634 -15.73 31.85 29.09
N LEU A 635 -14.82 31.49 30.01
CA LEU A 635 -14.61 32.24 31.24
C LEU A 635 -14.26 33.70 30.93
N ILE A 636 -13.30 33.92 30.04
CA ILE A 636 -12.91 35.28 29.62
C ILE A 636 -14.09 36.02 28.99
N LEU A 637 -14.85 35.37 28.11
CA LEU A 637 -16.01 35.97 27.45
C LEU A 637 -17.09 36.38 28.46
N PHE A 638 -17.46 35.51 29.39
CA PHE A 638 -18.45 35.83 30.43
C PHE A 638 -17.94 36.92 31.37
N SER A 639 -16.65 36.92 31.70
CA SER A 639 -16.01 38.00 32.48
C SER A 639 -16.19 39.36 31.81
N PHE A 640 -15.98 39.44 30.48
CA PHE A 640 -16.24 40.66 29.72
C PHE A 640 -17.72 41.04 29.70
N ILE A 641 -18.61 40.06 29.52
CA ILE A 641 -20.07 40.28 29.54
C ILE A 641 -20.52 40.84 30.90
N TYR A 642 -20.00 40.30 31.99
CA TYR A 642 -20.29 40.77 33.34
C TYR A 642 -19.71 42.16 33.61
N GLN A 643 -18.50 42.46 33.14
CA GLN A 643 -17.89 43.78 33.28
C GLN A 643 -18.67 44.90 32.58
N ILE A 644 -19.25 44.61 31.40
CA ILE A 644 -20.05 45.59 30.63
C ILE A 644 -21.53 45.60 31.03
N SER A 645 -21.97 44.61 31.81
CA SER A 645 -23.35 44.51 32.27
C SER A 645 -23.63 45.62 33.28
N PRO A 646 -24.78 46.30 33.21
CA PRO A 646 -25.11 47.41 34.11
C PRO A 646 -25.31 47.02 35.59
N LEU A 647 -25.12 45.75 35.95
CA LEU A 647 -25.34 45.14 37.26
C LEU A 647 -24.55 43.82 37.36
N PRO A 648 -24.03 43.39 38.54
CA PRO A 648 -23.62 44.14 39.74
C PRO A 648 -22.27 44.86 39.55
N GLU A 649 -21.91 45.77 40.48
CA GLU A 649 -20.62 46.51 40.47
C GLU A 649 -19.43 45.56 40.68
N PHE A 650 -18.97 44.93 39.59
CA PHE A 650 -17.63 44.36 39.55
C PHE A 650 -16.63 45.53 39.44
N ASN A 651 -15.80 45.71 40.46
CA ASN A 651 -14.85 46.82 40.53
C ASN A 651 -13.81 46.74 39.41
N ASP A 652 -13.47 45.53 38.99
CA ASP A 652 -12.57 45.26 37.88
C ASP A 652 -12.90 43.93 37.18
N PHE A 653 -12.22 43.71 36.05
CA PHE A 653 -12.35 42.47 35.27
C PHE A 653 -11.99 41.22 36.08
N TRP A 654 -11.14 41.34 37.11
CA TRP A 654 -10.71 40.20 37.90
C TRP A 654 -11.81 39.71 38.84
N GLU A 655 -12.59 40.61 39.44
CA GLU A 655 -13.79 40.25 40.19
C GLU A 655 -14.83 39.58 39.28
N ALA A 656 -15.05 40.10 38.07
CA ALA A 656 -15.93 39.49 37.07
C ALA A 656 -15.43 38.09 36.62
N PHE A 657 -14.12 37.92 36.48
CA PHE A 657 -13.49 36.65 36.13
C PHE A 657 -13.56 35.62 37.25
N LEU A 658 -13.34 36.03 38.49
CA LEU A 658 -13.54 35.15 39.65
C LEU A 658 -15.00 34.73 39.76
N PHE A 659 -15.95 35.65 39.57
CA PHE A 659 -17.37 35.32 39.58
C PHE A 659 -17.75 34.32 38.48
N SER A 660 -17.33 34.56 37.22
CA SER A 660 -17.53 33.62 36.11
C SER A 660 -16.87 32.27 36.41
N SER A 661 -15.63 32.25 36.91
CA SER A 661 -14.93 31.01 37.26
C SER A 661 -15.66 30.21 38.33
N LEU A 662 -16.18 30.87 39.36
CA LEU A 662 -16.98 30.22 40.41
C LEU A 662 -18.29 29.69 39.84
N ASN A 663 -19.02 30.47 39.04
CA ASN A 663 -20.29 30.03 38.45
C ASN A 663 -20.12 28.89 37.43
N PHE A 664 -19.01 28.87 36.69
CA PHE A 664 -18.73 27.87 35.67
C PHE A 664 -18.18 26.55 36.26
N LEU A 665 -17.35 26.62 37.30
CA LEU A 665 -16.70 25.44 37.90
C LEU A 665 -17.41 24.91 39.15
N GLN A 666 -18.16 25.75 39.86
CA GLN A 666 -18.88 25.38 41.07
C GLN A 666 -20.38 25.48 40.84
N LEU A 667 -21.17 24.75 41.65
CA LEU A 667 -22.60 25.02 41.75
C LEU A 667 -22.79 26.49 42.13
N PRO A 668 -23.75 27.20 41.51
CA PRO A 668 -23.85 28.66 41.61
C PRO A 668 -23.90 29.07 43.09
N PRO A 669 -23.01 29.97 43.55
CA PRO A 669 -23.10 30.49 44.90
C PRO A 669 -24.46 31.17 45.11
N PRO A 670 -24.99 31.20 46.35
CA PRO A 670 -26.21 31.94 46.63
C PRO A 670 -26.04 33.37 46.13
N LEU A 671 -26.95 33.80 45.26
CA LEU A 671 -26.91 35.14 44.68
C LEU A 671 -26.86 36.16 45.83
N PRO A 672 -25.92 37.13 45.80
CA PRO A 672 -25.93 38.24 46.74
C PRO A 672 -27.33 38.85 46.80
N LYS A 673 -27.83 39.16 48.01
CA LYS A 673 -29.17 39.74 48.19
C LYS A 673 -29.39 41.03 47.39
N SER A 674 -28.32 41.76 47.07
CA SER A 674 -28.34 42.93 46.18
C SER A 674 -28.76 42.61 44.74
N ILE A 675 -28.68 41.35 44.31
CA ILE A 675 -28.99 40.86 42.96
C ILE A 675 -30.42 40.29 42.88
N GLU A 676 -31.14 40.14 44.00
CA GLU A 676 -32.55 39.70 43.99
C GLU A 676 -33.45 40.66 43.21
N HIS A 677 -33.09 41.94 43.07
CA HIS A 677 -33.83 42.92 42.26
C HIS A 677 -33.25 43.14 40.85
N SER A 678 -32.20 42.39 40.46
CA SER A 678 -31.53 42.59 39.17
C SER A 678 -32.43 42.28 37.96
N VAL A 679 -32.20 43.04 36.89
CA VAL A 679 -32.86 42.94 35.58
C VAL A 679 -32.72 41.51 35.04
N GLY A 680 -33.80 40.96 34.48
CA GLY A 680 -33.88 39.56 34.01
C GLY A 680 -32.76 39.11 33.06
N TRP A 681 -32.05 40.05 32.42
CA TRP A 681 -30.86 39.80 31.62
C TRP A 681 -29.69 39.18 32.40
N PHE A 682 -29.34 39.69 33.59
CA PHE A 682 -28.21 39.16 34.36
C PHE A 682 -28.47 37.71 34.78
N ARG A 683 -29.68 37.43 35.26
CA ARG A 683 -30.13 36.06 35.60
C ARG A 683 -30.09 35.14 34.39
N PHE A 684 -30.49 35.63 33.22
CA PHE A 684 -30.41 34.88 31.97
C PHE A 684 -28.95 34.54 31.63
N MET A 685 -28.01 35.48 31.77
CA MET A 685 -26.60 35.25 31.50
C MET A 685 -25.97 34.24 32.46
N VAL A 686 -26.24 34.35 33.76
CA VAL A 686 -25.78 33.38 34.77
C VAL A 686 -26.33 31.98 34.47
N LEU A 687 -27.61 31.87 34.10
CA LEU A 687 -28.23 30.61 33.71
C LEU A 687 -27.61 30.04 32.44
N PHE A 688 -27.39 30.89 31.43
CA PHE A 688 -26.78 30.49 30.16
C PHE A 688 -25.33 30.00 30.35
N GLU A 689 -24.54 30.72 31.15
CA GLU A 689 -23.20 30.28 31.57
C GLU A 689 -23.26 28.92 32.25
N GLY A 690 -24.21 28.72 33.19
CA GLY A 690 -24.42 27.43 33.84
C GLY A 690 -24.72 26.30 32.86
N ILE A 691 -25.57 26.54 31.84
CA ILE A 691 -25.85 25.55 30.78
C ILE A 691 -24.58 25.21 30.00
N VAL A 692 -23.79 26.21 29.61
CA VAL A 692 -22.53 26.02 28.90
C VAL A 692 -21.53 25.24 29.77
N ALA A 693 -21.44 25.56 31.06
CA ALA A 693 -20.61 24.87 32.03
C ALA A 693 -20.98 23.38 32.17
N PHE A 694 -22.27 23.07 32.39
CA PHE A 694 -22.76 21.69 32.45
C PHE A 694 -22.50 20.92 31.16
N PHE A 695 -22.65 21.59 30.01
CA PHE A 695 -22.35 21.00 28.73
C PHE A 695 -20.86 20.63 28.58
N HIS A 696 -19.95 21.51 29.01
CA HIS A 696 -18.51 21.21 29.02
C HIS A 696 -18.12 20.14 30.01
N LEU A 697 -18.75 20.11 31.18
CA LEU A 697 -18.58 19.04 32.14
C LEU A 697 -19.03 17.70 31.55
N GLY A 698 -20.16 17.66 30.83
CA GLY A 698 -20.63 16.47 30.12
C GLY A 698 -19.65 15.98 29.06
N ILE A 699 -19.08 16.89 28.25
CA ILE A 699 -18.01 16.55 27.30
C ILE A 699 -16.79 16.00 28.03
N PHE A 700 -16.39 16.62 29.13
CA PHE A 700 -15.22 16.22 29.91
C PHE A 700 -15.39 14.81 30.50
N ILE A 701 -16.53 14.56 31.15
CA ILE A 701 -16.85 13.25 31.71
C ILE A 701 -16.91 12.21 30.61
N SER A 702 -17.51 12.51 29.47
CA SER A 702 -17.56 11.60 28.32
C SER A 702 -16.16 11.28 27.80
N TYR A 703 -15.28 12.28 27.71
CA TYR A 703 -13.89 12.10 27.31
C TYR A 703 -13.10 11.24 28.32
N LEU A 704 -13.24 11.54 29.62
CA LEU A 704 -12.61 10.76 30.68
C LEU A 704 -13.13 9.31 30.69
N TYR A 705 -14.44 9.13 30.59
CA TYR A 705 -15.06 7.81 30.54
C TYR A 705 -14.52 7.02 29.35
N GLN A 706 -14.47 7.64 28.16
CA GLN A 706 -13.89 7.02 26.97
C GLN A 706 -12.43 6.62 27.21
N LYS A 707 -11.59 7.49 27.81
CA LYS A 707 -10.18 7.15 28.09
C LYS A 707 -9.99 6.13 29.22
N ILE A 708 -10.86 6.12 30.22
CA ILE A 708 -10.79 5.19 31.35
C ILE A 708 -11.34 3.82 30.97
N SER A 709 -12.48 3.74 30.27
CA SER A 709 -13.11 2.48 29.87
C SER A 709 -12.28 1.66 28.88
N ARG A 710 -11.27 2.30 28.28
CA ARG A 710 -10.33 1.71 27.32
C ARG A 710 -9.03 1.21 27.95
N LYS A 711 -8.79 1.52 29.23
CA LYS A 711 -7.67 0.99 30.02
C LYS A 711 -8.17 -0.09 30.97
#